data_AF-A0A536RGB6-F1
#
_entry.id   AF-A0A536RGB6-F1
#
_cell.length_a   1.000
_cell.length_b   1.000
_cell.length_c   1.000
_cell.angle_alpha   90.00
_cell.angle_beta   90.00
_cell.angle_gamma   90.00
#
_symmetry.space_group_name_H-M   'P 1'
#
loop_
_entity.id
_entity.type
_entity.pdbx_description
1 polymer ?
#
loop_
_entity_poly.entity_id
_entity_poly.type
_entity_poly.pdbx_seq_one_letter_code
_entity_poly.pdbx_strand_id
1 'polypeptide(L)'
;MAGTFDVVVIGGGPGGYVAALRAAQLGARTAVVEKDRVGGTCLVRGCIPTKALLQSSELYTLARDGAPFGLVADSIGFDWTVAQKRKTAVVDQLVKGVEGLLKAGGITVFKGSARLAGKGVVDVSGDQVQAKDIVIATGSAVARIPLPGAELTIDSDQILELKEIPKRLAVIGGGVVGMEFAAMFAALGTKVTVLEMLPQVLSMVDADLVTVYAKHLAGLGGEINTNSKVSEIVKQKGGLQVHFSTGGEGGAVDAEQVLLAVGRAPYTQGLDAEKAGVKLERGRVVVDDHLRTTADGVWAIGDVIGGIMLAHVASYEGVCAVENIAGHGDRIPDYRAAPNCIYTEPEIAHVGLGEKEARDKGIAVKIGRFPFAASGRALTLGQSEGFAKVIADADSGRLLGAHIIGPRATDLIAEATLAVQNGLTLEQIDLTIHAHPTLPESLMEAALAAQGRAIHIANRKSTSPSPSAPQRGAAPTRGEETSTNMQNREKQMTAPVKSPSPGAIDPKSIEVTKDNRDRLLALHREMQLIRRFEERAQEQYTKAKIGGYCHLNIGEEATVVGGIEALKPNDWIFTSYREHGHAIARGVDPKTVMAELFGKETGTSHGRGGSMHLVDYSRRFMGGYGIVGGHLPLAVGGAWAVKYRKQKDVIFCMFGDGATNIGAFHESLNMAKVFDLPVVWFCVNNRYGMGTPVENASAVADIYKKACAYDMESIQIDGMNLREVMLRTSEIVEKTRADSVPRFIESLCYRFRGHSVVDPDKYRTTEDKEKYRKADPIVAFEHELEKSGLADEEYFKSVRQEIDAQVRDVIEFADQSPEPNVADLYKYTYAGQWDNRPELRTERV
;
A
#
# COMPACT_ATOMS: atom_id res chain seq x y z
N MET A 1 7.94 40.95 -26.33
CA MET A 1 8.49 40.03 -25.31
C MET A 1 7.33 39.38 -24.60
N ALA A 2 7.19 38.05 -24.69
CA ALA A 2 6.01 37.31 -24.27
C ALA A 2 6.00 36.90 -22.76
N GLY A 3 6.91 37.46 -21.96
CA GLY A 3 7.00 37.24 -20.51
C GLY A 3 8.26 36.51 -20.06
N THR A 4 8.56 36.59 -18.77
CA THR A 4 9.66 35.88 -18.10
C THR A 4 9.11 34.74 -17.26
N PHE A 5 9.71 33.55 -17.39
CA PHE A 5 9.34 32.32 -16.70
C PHE A 5 10.52 31.77 -15.91
N ASP A 6 10.24 30.97 -14.89
CA ASP A 6 11.26 30.20 -14.19
C ASP A 6 11.63 28.97 -15.01
N VAL A 7 10.63 28.22 -15.48
CA VAL A 7 10.82 27.01 -16.30
C VAL A 7 10.03 27.10 -17.60
N VAL A 8 10.68 26.83 -18.72
CA VAL A 8 10.01 26.63 -20.02
C VAL A 8 10.25 25.20 -20.49
N VAL A 9 9.17 24.47 -20.76
CA VAL A 9 9.23 23.11 -21.29
C VAL A 9 8.90 23.12 -22.79
N ILE A 10 9.78 22.53 -23.61
CA ILE A 10 9.59 22.42 -25.06
C ILE A 10 9.06 21.02 -25.37
N GLY A 11 7.78 20.94 -25.73
CA GLY A 11 7.05 19.69 -25.98
C GLY A 11 6.03 19.39 -24.87
N GLY A 12 4.80 19.10 -25.26
CA GLY A 12 3.68 18.78 -24.37
C GLY A 12 3.38 17.29 -24.25
N GLY A 13 4.33 16.40 -24.58
CA GLY A 13 4.21 14.95 -24.39
C GLY A 13 4.27 14.50 -22.93
N PRO A 14 4.23 13.19 -22.63
CA PRO A 14 4.22 12.66 -21.25
C PRO A 14 5.32 13.24 -20.36
N GLY A 15 6.58 13.24 -20.81
CA GLY A 15 7.66 13.90 -20.05
C GLY A 15 7.44 15.40 -19.87
N GLY A 16 7.01 16.08 -20.93
CA GLY A 16 6.89 17.54 -20.94
C GLY A 16 5.76 18.09 -20.07
N TYR A 17 4.53 17.61 -20.25
CA TYR A 17 3.41 18.11 -19.44
C TYR A 17 3.54 17.71 -17.96
N VAL A 18 4.13 16.54 -17.67
CA VAL A 18 4.41 16.11 -16.28
C VAL A 18 5.48 16.99 -15.64
N ALA A 19 6.57 17.29 -16.35
CA ALA A 19 7.59 18.23 -15.90
C ALA A 19 6.96 19.60 -15.61
N ALA A 20 6.15 20.13 -16.53
CA ALA A 20 5.52 21.43 -16.35
C ALA A 20 4.58 21.48 -15.12
N LEU A 21 3.76 20.45 -14.93
CA LEU A 21 2.89 20.33 -13.75
C LEU A 21 3.68 20.25 -12.45
N ARG A 22 4.75 19.44 -12.42
CA ARG A 22 5.63 19.33 -11.25
C ARG A 22 6.33 20.67 -10.96
N ALA A 23 6.74 21.41 -11.99
CA ALA A 23 7.40 22.70 -11.81
C ALA A 23 6.45 23.72 -11.19
N ALA A 24 5.21 23.79 -11.69
CA ALA A 24 4.17 24.62 -11.11
C ALA A 24 3.82 24.22 -9.66
N GLN A 25 3.77 22.92 -9.34
CA GLN A 25 3.56 22.42 -7.97
C GLN A 25 4.67 22.85 -7.00
N LEU A 26 5.90 23.01 -7.48
CA LEU A 26 7.05 23.51 -6.72
C LEU A 26 7.15 25.05 -6.72
N GLY A 27 6.13 25.75 -7.22
CA GLY A 27 6.03 27.20 -7.19
C GLY A 27 6.71 27.94 -8.35
N ALA A 28 7.23 27.22 -9.36
CA ALA A 28 7.85 27.84 -10.53
C ALA A 28 6.81 28.43 -11.48
N ARG A 29 7.02 29.67 -11.94
CA ARG A 29 6.23 30.23 -13.04
C ARG A 29 6.60 29.50 -14.33
N THR A 30 5.67 28.70 -14.85
CA THR A 30 5.99 27.70 -15.87
C THR A 30 5.25 27.95 -17.19
N ALA A 31 5.91 27.66 -18.31
CA ALA A 31 5.29 27.59 -19.62
C ALA A 31 5.61 26.29 -20.36
N VAL A 32 4.70 25.88 -21.26
CA VAL A 32 4.88 24.77 -22.20
C VAL A 32 4.76 25.31 -23.62
N VAL A 33 5.66 24.91 -24.51
CA VAL A 33 5.57 25.17 -25.94
C VAL A 33 5.21 23.88 -26.66
N GLU A 34 4.03 23.81 -27.27
CA GLU A 34 3.55 22.62 -28.02
C GLU A 34 3.07 23.04 -29.42
N LYS A 35 3.57 22.38 -30.46
CA LYS A 35 3.27 22.72 -31.85
C LYS A 35 2.00 22.06 -32.38
N ASP A 36 1.60 20.94 -31.80
CA ASP A 36 0.46 20.13 -32.21
C ASP A 36 -0.59 20.06 -31.09
N ARG A 37 -0.75 18.91 -30.44
CA ARG A 37 -1.71 18.66 -29.35
C ARG A 37 -0.95 18.27 -28.09
N VAL A 38 -1.40 18.80 -26.95
CA VAL A 38 -0.88 18.37 -25.64
C VAL A 38 -1.17 16.89 -25.40
N GLY A 39 -0.29 16.24 -24.65
CA GLY A 39 -0.21 14.79 -24.50
C GLY A 39 0.74 14.10 -25.47
N GLY A 40 1.16 14.78 -26.55
CA GLY A 40 2.18 14.31 -27.50
C GLY A 40 1.85 12.95 -28.13
N THR A 41 2.87 12.25 -28.63
CA THR A 41 2.72 10.98 -29.35
C THR A 41 1.91 9.95 -28.53
N CYS A 42 2.27 9.71 -27.27
CA CYS A 42 1.65 8.65 -26.48
C CYS A 42 0.13 8.82 -26.31
N LEU A 43 -0.33 10.04 -26.04
CA LEU A 43 -1.75 10.31 -25.84
C LEU A 43 -2.52 10.41 -27.16
N VAL A 44 -1.91 11.01 -28.18
CA VAL A 44 -2.63 11.43 -29.40
C VAL A 44 -2.59 10.38 -30.50
N ARG A 45 -1.46 9.70 -30.68
CA ARG A 45 -1.16 8.83 -31.85
C ARG A 45 -0.21 7.67 -31.50
N GLY A 46 -0.31 7.15 -30.29
CA GLY A 46 0.61 6.15 -29.76
C GLY A 46 -0.09 5.24 -28.78
N CYS A 47 0.34 5.26 -27.52
CA CYS A 47 -0.15 4.39 -26.45
C CYS A 47 -1.68 4.33 -26.38
N ILE A 48 -2.34 5.45 -26.12
CA ILE A 48 -3.78 5.49 -25.84
C ILE A 48 -4.63 5.00 -27.02
N PRO A 49 -4.49 5.52 -28.25
CA PRO A 49 -5.32 5.05 -29.36
C PRO A 49 -5.06 3.58 -29.67
N THR A 50 -3.81 3.12 -29.62
CA THR A 50 -3.47 1.70 -29.85
C THR A 50 -4.12 0.81 -28.80
N LYS A 51 -4.03 1.16 -27.51
CA LYS A 51 -4.59 0.36 -26.40
C LYS A 51 -6.13 0.39 -26.40
N ALA A 52 -6.75 1.48 -26.84
CA ALA A 52 -8.20 1.54 -27.00
C ALA A 52 -8.70 0.56 -28.09
N LEU A 53 -7.98 0.45 -29.20
CA LEU A 53 -8.30 -0.50 -30.28
C LEU A 53 -7.99 -1.94 -29.88
N LEU A 54 -6.83 -2.21 -29.27
CA LEU A 54 -6.48 -3.53 -28.72
C LEU A 54 -7.54 -4.05 -27.75
N GLN A 55 -8.00 -3.22 -26.80
CA GLN A 55 -9.07 -3.61 -25.87
C GLN A 55 -10.38 -3.94 -26.59
N SER A 56 -10.66 -3.28 -27.73
CA SER A 56 -11.85 -3.57 -28.53
C SER A 56 -11.69 -4.94 -29.23
N SER A 57 -10.49 -5.22 -29.75
CA SER A 57 -10.12 -6.50 -30.37
C SER A 57 -10.14 -7.66 -29.37
N GLU A 58 -9.62 -7.47 -28.16
CA GLU A 58 -9.65 -8.48 -27.09
C GLU A 58 -11.09 -8.83 -26.73
N LEU A 59 -11.96 -7.83 -26.51
CA LEU A 59 -13.37 -8.06 -26.19
C LEU A 59 -14.11 -8.79 -27.31
N TYR A 60 -13.81 -8.47 -28.57
CA TYR A 60 -14.35 -9.17 -29.72
C TYR A 60 -13.94 -10.64 -29.73
N THR A 61 -12.64 -10.91 -29.52
CA THR A 61 -12.10 -12.27 -29.50
C THR A 61 -12.73 -13.10 -28.39
N LEU A 62 -12.81 -12.55 -27.17
CA LEU A 62 -13.44 -13.20 -26.02
C LEU A 62 -14.94 -13.48 -26.25
N ALA A 63 -15.67 -12.57 -26.87
CA ALA A 63 -17.08 -12.75 -27.18
C ALA A 63 -17.30 -13.77 -28.30
N ARG A 64 -16.49 -13.72 -29.37
CA ARG A 64 -16.52 -14.66 -30.50
C ARG A 64 -16.23 -16.08 -30.02
N ASP A 65 -15.25 -16.24 -29.14
CA ASP A 65 -14.79 -17.52 -28.62
C ASP A 65 -15.50 -17.87 -27.29
N GLY A 66 -16.62 -17.20 -26.98
CA GLY A 66 -17.31 -17.23 -25.69
C GLY A 66 -18.13 -18.48 -25.38
N ALA A 67 -18.25 -19.42 -26.32
CA ALA A 67 -19.06 -20.63 -26.14
C ALA A 67 -18.70 -21.46 -24.88
N PRO A 68 -17.41 -21.63 -24.50
CA PRO A 68 -17.04 -22.29 -23.24
C PRO A 68 -17.53 -21.56 -21.97
N PHE A 69 -17.84 -20.26 -22.07
CA PHE A 69 -18.44 -19.47 -20.98
C PHE A 69 -19.98 -19.49 -21.00
N GLY A 70 -20.59 -20.26 -21.90
CA GLY A 70 -22.04 -20.31 -22.08
C GLY A 70 -22.61 -19.15 -22.90
N LEU A 71 -21.77 -18.37 -23.59
CA LEU A 71 -22.25 -17.35 -24.52
C LEU A 71 -22.70 -18.01 -25.82
N VAL A 72 -23.98 -17.85 -26.15
CA VAL A 72 -24.58 -18.38 -27.39
C VAL A 72 -25.08 -17.22 -28.22
N ALA A 73 -24.51 -17.05 -29.41
CA ALA A 73 -24.92 -16.09 -30.41
C ALA A 73 -24.69 -16.68 -31.81
N ASP A 74 -25.60 -16.45 -32.76
CA ASP A 74 -25.48 -16.97 -34.13
C ASP A 74 -24.27 -16.37 -34.88
N SER A 75 -23.94 -15.11 -34.59
CA SER A 75 -22.72 -14.45 -35.07
C SER A 75 -22.36 -13.26 -34.19
N ILE A 76 -21.06 -13.01 -34.01
CA ILE A 76 -20.52 -11.81 -33.37
C ILE A 76 -19.78 -11.00 -34.44
N GLY A 77 -20.25 -9.79 -34.71
CA GLY A 77 -19.63 -8.86 -35.66
C GLY A 77 -18.69 -7.87 -34.97
N PHE A 78 -17.74 -7.31 -35.74
CA PHE A 78 -16.88 -6.23 -35.29
C PHE A 78 -17.07 -4.99 -36.18
N ASP A 79 -17.58 -3.90 -35.60
CA ASP A 79 -17.71 -2.62 -36.31
C ASP A 79 -16.46 -1.75 -36.08
N TRP A 80 -15.58 -1.75 -37.07
CA TRP A 80 -14.35 -0.96 -37.06
C TRP A 80 -14.60 0.55 -36.97
N THR A 81 -15.68 1.05 -37.59
CA THR A 81 -16.01 2.49 -37.56
C THR A 81 -16.40 2.92 -36.15
N VAL A 82 -17.17 2.10 -35.44
CA VAL A 82 -17.53 2.34 -34.04
C VAL A 82 -16.30 2.26 -33.13
N ALA A 83 -15.41 1.27 -33.33
CA ALA A 83 -14.16 1.17 -32.58
C ALA A 83 -13.26 2.39 -32.79
N GLN A 84 -13.12 2.88 -34.03
CA GLN A 84 -12.39 4.10 -34.36
C GLN A 84 -13.00 5.34 -33.69
N LYS A 85 -14.32 5.46 -33.67
CA LYS A 85 -15.00 6.57 -32.98
C LYS A 85 -14.74 6.54 -31.47
N ARG A 86 -14.76 5.35 -30.85
CA ARG A 86 -14.43 5.16 -29.43
C ARG A 86 -12.98 5.55 -29.15
N LYS A 87 -12.02 5.10 -29.97
CA LYS A 87 -10.61 5.49 -29.90
C LYS A 87 -10.46 7.00 -29.85
N THR A 88 -11.05 7.71 -30.81
CA THR A 88 -10.98 9.18 -30.88
C THR A 88 -11.60 9.84 -29.65
N ALA A 89 -12.75 9.35 -29.18
CA ALA A 89 -13.39 9.90 -27.98
C ALA A 89 -12.52 9.77 -26.72
N VAL A 90 -11.84 8.63 -26.53
CA VAL A 90 -10.90 8.41 -25.41
C VAL A 90 -9.72 9.38 -25.50
N VAL A 91 -9.12 9.52 -26.69
CA VAL A 91 -8.02 10.47 -26.93
C VAL A 91 -8.46 11.90 -26.60
N ASP A 92 -9.59 12.35 -27.13
CA ASP A 92 -10.09 13.71 -26.92
C ASP A 92 -10.43 14.01 -25.47
N GLN A 93 -10.98 13.04 -24.74
CA GLN A 93 -11.25 13.17 -23.31
C GLN A 93 -9.95 13.38 -22.53
N LEU A 94 -8.93 12.56 -22.79
CA LEU A 94 -7.66 12.64 -22.07
C LEU A 94 -6.87 13.91 -22.44
N VAL A 95 -6.88 14.32 -23.71
CA VAL A 95 -6.26 15.59 -24.14
C VAL A 95 -6.91 16.77 -23.41
N LYS A 96 -8.25 16.84 -23.38
CA LYS A 96 -8.97 17.86 -22.59
C LYS A 96 -8.65 17.81 -21.11
N GLY A 97 -8.45 16.61 -20.56
CA GLY A 97 -8.00 16.43 -19.18
C GLY A 97 -6.63 17.06 -18.93
N VAL A 98 -5.65 16.82 -19.80
CA VAL A 98 -4.31 17.44 -19.72
C VAL A 98 -4.38 18.95 -19.88
N GLU A 99 -5.17 19.46 -20.84
CA GLU A 99 -5.40 20.91 -21.00
C GLU A 99 -5.98 21.54 -19.73
N GLY A 100 -6.96 20.86 -19.12
CA GLY A 100 -7.56 21.26 -17.84
C GLY A 100 -6.55 21.30 -16.69
N LEU A 101 -5.68 20.28 -16.59
CA LEU A 101 -4.62 20.22 -15.58
C LEU A 101 -3.60 21.35 -15.75
N LEU A 102 -3.13 21.60 -16.99
CA LEU A 102 -2.19 22.68 -17.27
C LEU A 102 -2.79 24.05 -16.90
N LYS A 103 -4.06 24.27 -17.25
CA LYS A 103 -4.79 25.48 -16.86
C LYS A 103 -4.94 25.61 -15.34
N ALA A 104 -5.30 24.53 -14.65
CA ALA A 104 -5.45 24.53 -13.19
C ALA A 104 -4.12 24.79 -12.47
N GLY A 105 -3.00 24.33 -13.04
CA GLY A 105 -1.65 24.63 -12.56
C GLY A 105 -1.15 26.05 -12.90
N GLY A 106 -1.95 26.89 -13.55
CA GLY A 106 -1.53 28.25 -13.95
C GLY A 106 -0.43 28.26 -15.02
N ILE A 107 -0.25 27.16 -15.76
CA ILE A 107 0.81 27.00 -16.75
C ILE A 107 0.41 27.70 -18.04
N THR A 108 1.30 28.53 -18.58
CA THR A 108 1.08 29.18 -19.88
C THR A 108 1.40 28.20 -21.01
N VAL A 109 0.44 27.92 -21.89
CA VAL A 109 0.65 27.06 -23.05
C VAL A 109 0.79 27.92 -24.31
N PHE A 110 1.96 27.91 -24.92
CA PHE A 110 2.19 28.53 -26.23
C PHE A 110 2.02 27.50 -27.34
N LYS A 111 1.14 27.80 -28.29
CA LYS A 111 0.96 26.97 -29.48
C LYS A 111 1.95 27.40 -30.56
N GLY A 112 2.92 26.54 -30.89
CA GLY A 112 3.93 26.88 -31.88
C GLY A 112 5.15 25.98 -31.85
N SER A 113 6.03 26.15 -32.84
CA SER A 113 7.34 25.50 -32.85
C SER A 113 8.32 26.30 -32.02
N ALA A 114 9.15 25.62 -31.23
CA ALA A 114 10.18 26.24 -30.41
C ALA A 114 11.58 26.01 -31.00
N ARG A 115 12.44 27.03 -30.92
CA ARG A 115 13.90 26.88 -31.09
C ARG A 115 14.64 27.58 -29.96
N LEU A 116 15.81 27.06 -29.60
CA LEU A 116 16.69 27.68 -28.62
C LEU A 116 17.38 28.89 -29.28
N ALA A 117 17.19 30.08 -28.73
CA ALA A 117 17.59 31.35 -29.34
C ALA A 117 18.67 32.10 -28.53
N GLY A 118 19.44 31.38 -27.70
CA GLY A 118 20.47 31.93 -26.82
C GLY A 118 20.25 31.51 -25.36
N LYS A 119 21.15 31.94 -24.46
CA LYS A 119 21.12 31.56 -23.04
C LYS A 119 19.80 32.01 -22.39
N GLY A 120 18.99 31.06 -21.94
CA GLY A 120 17.70 31.30 -21.31
C GLY A 120 16.61 31.86 -22.23
N VAL A 121 16.77 31.81 -23.56
CA VAL A 121 15.78 32.36 -24.51
C VAL A 121 15.23 31.26 -25.41
N VAL A 122 13.90 31.14 -25.44
CA VAL A 122 13.16 30.27 -26.36
C VAL A 122 12.39 31.16 -27.35
N ASP A 123 12.61 30.93 -28.64
CA ASP A 123 11.81 31.54 -29.71
C ASP A 123 10.64 30.61 -30.02
N VAL A 124 9.42 31.15 -29.91
CA VAL A 124 8.16 30.46 -30.16
C VAL A 124 7.52 31.09 -31.38
N SER A 125 7.72 30.48 -32.54
CA SER A 125 7.18 30.98 -33.82
C SER A 125 7.51 32.47 -34.10
N GLY A 126 8.66 32.96 -33.67
CA GLY A 126 9.10 34.36 -33.83
C GLY A 126 8.93 35.26 -32.61
N ASP A 127 8.18 34.82 -31.59
CA ASP A 127 8.09 35.52 -30.30
C ASP A 127 9.15 35.01 -29.33
N GLN A 128 9.82 35.92 -28.61
CA GLN A 128 10.82 35.54 -27.61
C GLN A 128 10.25 35.45 -26.20
N VAL A 129 10.54 34.31 -25.55
CA VAL A 129 10.22 33.98 -24.17
C VAL A 129 11.52 33.80 -23.38
N GLN A 130 11.63 34.47 -22.23
CA GLN A 130 12.78 34.33 -21.34
C GLN A 130 12.49 33.28 -20.26
N ALA A 131 13.46 32.41 -19.99
CA ALA A 131 13.42 31.37 -18.97
C ALA A 131 14.72 31.36 -18.15
N LYS A 132 14.65 30.92 -16.89
CA LYS A 132 15.87 30.56 -16.12
C LYS A 132 16.35 29.17 -16.54
N ASP A 133 15.42 28.21 -16.56
CA ASP A 133 15.67 26.84 -16.96
C ASP A 133 14.78 26.43 -18.14
N ILE A 134 15.33 25.62 -19.05
CA ILE A 134 14.64 25.09 -20.21
C ILE A 134 14.71 23.56 -20.18
N VAL A 135 13.56 22.89 -20.32
CA VAL A 135 13.47 21.42 -20.39
C VAL A 135 13.07 21.01 -21.82
N ILE A 136 13.96 20.32 -22.52
CA ILE A 136 13.70 19.76 -23.85
C ILE A 136 12.97 18.42 -23.70
N ALA A 137 11.71 18.36 -24.14
CA ALA A 137 10.85 17.19 -24.10
C ALA A 137 10.19 16.93 -25.48
N THR A 138 10.95 17.14 -26.55
CA THR A 138 10.46 17.08 -27.95
C THR A 138 10.18 15.67 -28.46
N GLY A 139 10.54 14.65 -27.68
CA GLY A 139 10.26 13.25 -27.98
C GLY A 139 11.00 12.73 -29.20
N SER A 140 10.32 11.89 -29.97
CA SER A 140 10.85 11.19 -31.15
C SER A 140 9.86 11.22 -32.32
N ALA A 141 10.33 10.85 -33.51
CA ALA A 141 9.51 10.62 -34.71
C ALA A 141 9.73 9.20 -35.26
N VAL A 142 8.83 8.73 -36.12
CA VAL A 142 8.98 7.43 -36.81
C VAL A 142 10.27 7.44 -37.62
N ALA A 143 11.08 6.40 -37.48
CA ALA A 143 12.32 6.26 -38.24
C ALA A 143 12.01 5.97 -39.71
N ARG A 144 12.73 6.64 -40.61
CA ARG A 144 12.68 6.36 -42.05
C ARG A 144 13.95 5.62 -42.45
N ILE A 145 13.78 4.56 -43.26
CA ILE A 145 14.89 3.83 -43.86
C ILE A 145 14.91 4.09 -45.37
N PRO A 146 16.09 4.14 -46.01
CA PRO A 146 16.21 4.28 -47.46
C PRO A 146 15.87 2.94 -48.14
N LEU A 147 14.58 2.63 -48.20
CA LEU A 147 14.02 1.43 -48.81
C LEU A 147 13.22 1.82 -50.07
N PRO A 148 13.55 1.29 -51.26
CA PRO A 148 12.73 1.52 -52.46
C PRO A 148 11.26 1.14 -52.23
N GLY A 149 10.35 2.07 -52.52
CA GLY A 149 8.92 1.89 -52.28
C GLY A 149 8.46 2.17 -50.84
N ALA A 150 9.31 2.70 -49.97
CA ALA A 150 8.93 3.08 -48.60
C ALA A 150 7.78 4.11 -48.57
N GLU A 151 7.66 4.97 -49.57
CA GLU A 151 6.55 5.91 -49.74
C GLU A 151 5.18 5.26 -49.97
N LEU A 152 5.16 3.96 -50.26
CA LEU A 152 3.95 3.14 -50.39
C LEU A 152 3.47 2.56 -49.06
N THR A 153 4.27 2.69 -48.00
CA THR A 153 3.96 2.17 -46.66
C THR A 153 3.15 3.16 -45.84
N ILE A 154 2.49 2.63 -44.81
CA ILE A 154 1.93 3.41 -43.71
C ILE A 154 2.82 3.27 -42.48
N ASP A 155 2.82 4.29 -41.63
CA ASP A 155 3.48 4.25 -40.32
C ASP A 155 2.50 4.00 -39.16
N SER A 156 3.01 4.04 -37.93
CA SER A 156 2.23 3.87 -36.71
C SER A 156 1.16 4.94 -36.49
N ASP A 157 1.32 6.12 -37.08
CA ASP A 157 0.36 7.21 -36.95
C ASP A 157 -0.78 6.97 -37.94
N GLN A 158 -0.45 6.60 -39.17
CA GLN A 158 -1.40 6.38 -40.26
C GLN A 158 -2.24 5.11 -40.08
N ILE A 159 -1.67 4.03 -39.51
CA ILE A 159 -2.41 2.78 -39.29
C ILE A 159 -3.57 2.94 -38.30
N LEU A 160 -3.44 3.88 -37.35
CA LEU A 160 -4.51 4.23 -36.41
C LEU A 160 -5.68 4.95 -37.08
N GLU A 161 -5.52 5.42 -38.32
CA GLU A 161 -6.54 6.16 -39.08
C GLU A 161 -7.12 5.35 -40.25
N LEU A 162 -6.83 4.05 -40.32
CA LEU A 162 -7.43 3.16 -41.32
C LEU A 162 -8.96 3.22 -41.24
N LYS A 163 -9.62 3.25 -42.41
CA LYS A 163 -11.08 3.30 -42.51
C LYS A 163 -11.72 1.91 -42.47
N GLU A 164 -10.96 0.90 -42.85
CA GLU A 164 -11.39 -0.50 -42.96
C GLU A 164 -10.25 -1.41 -42.51
N ILE A 165 -10.60 -2.61 -42.05
CA ILE A 165 -9.65 -3.66 -41.68
C ILE A 165 -9.11 -4.27 -42.99
N PRO A 166 -7.79 -4.23 -43.25
CA PRO A 166 -7.23 -4.81 -44.46
C PRO A 166 -7.33 -6.33 -44.42
N LYS A 167 -7.51 -6.99 -45.57
CA LYS A 167 -7.50 -8.45 -45.64
C LYS A 167 -6.10 -9.03 -45.48
N ARG A 168 -5.08 -8.26 -45.91
CA ARG A 168 -3.66 -8.65 -45.85
C ARG A 168 -2.80 -7.48 -45.40
N LEU A 169 -2.00 -7.69 -44.35
CA LEU A 169 -1.08 -6.70 -43.79
C LEU A 169 0.33 -7.28 -43.73
N ALA A 170 1.30 -6.62 -44.38
CA ALA A 170 2.70 -6.90 -44.15
C ALA A 170 3.25 -5.91 -43.11
N VAL A 171 3.97 -6.39 -42.11
CA VAL A 171 4.63 -5.57 -41.09
C VAL A 171 6.14 -5.70 -41.26
N ILE A 172 6.82 -4.57 -41.48
CA ILE A 172 8.27 -4.52 -41.58
C ILE A 172 8.82 -3.98 -40.26
N GLY A 173 9.51 -4.84 -39.52
CA GLY A 173 10.00 -4.58 -38.17
C GLY A 173 9.16 -5.28 -37.09
N GLY A 174 9.77 -6.23 -36.40
CA GLY A 174 9.21 -7.02 -35.30
C GLY A 174 9.47 -6.42 -33.92
N GLY A 175 9.56 -5.09 -33.82
CA GLY A 175 9.58 -4.39 -32.53
C GLY A 175 8.19 -4.33 -31.88
N VAL A 176 8.10 -3.75 -30.68
CA VAL A 176 6.85 -3.64 -29.89
C VAL A 176 5.67 -3.13 -30.71
N VAL A 177 5.85 -2.00 -31.42
CA VAL A 177 4.77 -1.38 -32.23
C VAL A 177 4.29 -2.32 -33.34
N GLY A 178 5.22 -2.94 -34.07
CA GLY A 178 4.88 -3.85 -35.15
C GLY A 178 4.11 -5.08 -34.65
N MET A 179 4.54 -5.65 -33.52
CA MET A 179 3.91 -6.84 -32.95
C MET A 179 2.54 -6.55 -32.32
N GLU A 180 2.34 -5.39 -31.68
CA GLU A 180 1.01 -5.00 -31.19
C GLU A 180 -0.02 -4.89 -32.33
N PHE A 181 0.34 -4.21 -33.43
CA PHE A 181 -0.53 -4.14 -34.60
C PHE A 181 -0.71 -5.49 -35.29
N ALA A 182 0.36 -6.31 -35.38
CA ALA A 182 0.27 -7.65 -35.93
C ALA A 182 -0.75 -8.52 -35.17
N ALA A 183 -0.69 -8.52 -33.84
CA ALA A 183 -1.64 -9.26 -33.00
C ALA A 183 -3.08 -8.73 -33.16
N MET A 184 -3.26 -7.40 -33.10
CA MET A 184 -4.58 -6.78 -33.23
C MET A 184 -5.25 -7.13 -34.57
N PHE A 185 -4.54 -6.96 -35.68
CA PHE A 185 -5.12 -7.22 -37.00
C PHE A 185 -5.32 -8.71 -37.24
N ALA A 186 -4.42 -9.59 -36.77
CA ALA A 186 -4.61 -11.04 -36.87
C ALA A 186 -5.84 -11.50 -36.07
N ALA A 187 -6.06 -10.98 -34.86
CA ALA A 187 -7.24 -11.28 -34.05
C ALA A 187 -8.56 -10.86 -34.74
N LEU A 188 -8.53 -9.77 -35.51
CA LEU A 188 -9.63 -9.27 -36.33
C LEU A 188 -9.76 -9.98 -37.70
N GLY A 189 -8.93 -10.99 -37.98
CA GLY A 189 -9.02 -11.84 -39.17
C GLY A 189 -8.18 -11.38 -40.38
N THR A 190 -7.33 -10.37 -40.23
CA THR A 190 -6.34 -10.00 -41.27
C THR A 190 -5.26 -11.08 -41.37
N LYS A 191 -4.90 -11.48 -42.59
CA LYS A 191 -3.69 -12.28 -42.81
C LYS A 191 -2.46 -11.38 -42.63
N VAL A 192 -1.74 -11.58 -41.53
CA VAL A 192 -0.57 -10.77 -41.17
C VAL A 192 0.73 -11.52 -41.45
N THR A 193 1.69 -10.86 -42.11
CA THR A 193 3.07 -11.38 -42.24
C THR A 193 4.05 -10.35 -41.70
N VAL A 194 4.85 -10.74 -40.71
CA VAL A 194 5.89 -9.92 -40.10
C VAL A 194 7.24 -10.28 -40.68
N LEU A 195 7.98 -9.29 -41.19
CA LEU A 195 9.33 -9.42 -41.71
C LEU A 195 10.28 -8.71 -40.74
N GLU A 196 11.13 -9.50 -40.06
CA GLU A 196 12.14 -9.02 -39.11
C GLU A 196 13.53 -9.40 -39.59
N MET A 197 14.44 -8.42 -39.64
CA MET A 197 15.80 -8.62 -40.10
C MET A 197 16.66 -9.39 -39.08
N LEU A 198 16.38 -9.23 -37.80
CA LEU A 198 17.06 -9.91 -36.70
C LEU A 198 16.60 -11.38 -36.57
N PRO A 199 17.37 -12.23 -35.85
CA PRO A 199 16.99 -13.62 -35.62
C PRO A 199 15.70 -13.82 -34.80
N GLN A 200 15.24 -12.78 -34.10
CA GLN A 200 14.09 -12.81 -33.22
C GLN A 200 13.31 -11.48 -33.29
N VAL A 201 11.98 -11.56 -33.25
CA VAL A 201 11.12 -10.41 -32.94
C VAL A 201 11.22 -10.06 -31.45
N LEU A 202 10.81 -8.84 -31.07
CA LEU A 202 10.87 -8.36 -29.69
C LEU A 202 12.24 -8.64 -29.07
N SER A 203 13.32 -8.17 -29.71
CA SER A 203 14.70 -8.55 -29.39
C SER A 203 15.15 -8.23 -27.95
N MET A 204 14.39 -7.40 -27.23
CA MET A 204 14.58 -7.06 -25.82
C MET A 204 13.93 -8.07 -24.85
N VAL A 205 13.09 -8.97 -25.36
CA VAL A 205 12.33 -9.96 -24.58
C VAL A 205 13.03 -11.32 -24.66
N ASP A 206 13.10 -12.01 -23.52
CA ASP A 206 13.66 -13.36 -23.46
C ASP A 206 12.94 -14.33 -24.42
N ALA A 207 13.72 -15.21 -25.05
CA ALA A 207 13.27 -16.06 -26.16
C ALA A 207 12.12 -17.01 -25.81
N ASP A 208 12.01 -17.43 -24.55
CA ASP A 208 10.94 -18.31 -24.07
C ASP A 208 9.57 -17.61 -24.05
N LEU A 209 9.51 -16.31 -23.78
CA LEU A 209 8.29 -15.52 -23.92
C LEU A 209 7.94 -15.29 -25.40
N VAL A 210 8.94 -14.96 -26.23
CA VAL A 210 8.72 -14.75 -27.67
C VAL A 210 8.22 -16.02 -28.36
N THR A 211 8.68 -17.20 -27.93
CA THR A 211 8.21 -18.48 -28.46
C THR A 211 6.71 -18.69 -28.21
N VAL A 212 6.24 -18.36 -27.01
CA VAL A 212 4.80 -18.45 -26.67
C VAL A 212 4.00 -17.48 -27.53
N TYR A 213 4.45 -16.22 -27.64
CA TYR A 213 3.76 -15.22 -28.46
C TYR A 213 3.74 -15.58 -29.96
N ALA A 214 4.86 -16.05 -30.52
CA ALA A 214 4.92 -16.45 -31.92
C ALA A 214 3.96 -17.61 -32.23
N LYS A 215 3.83 -18.56 -31.30
CA LYS A 215 2.86 -19.66 -31.41
C LYS A 215 1.42 -19.14 -31.35
N HIS A 216 1.14 -18.20 -30.45
CA HIS A 216 -0.19 -17.57 -30.35
C HIS A 216 -0.56 -16.84 -31.65
N LEU A 217 0.33 -15.98 -32.17
CA LEU A 217 0.10 -15.24 -33.41
C LEU A 217 -0.10 -16.19 -34.60
N ALA A 218 0.65 -17.28 -34.68
CA ALA A 218 0.46 -18.31 -35.70
C ALA A 218 -0.92 -18.98 -35.60
N GLY A 219 -1.44 -19.19 -34.39
CA GLY A 219 -2.79 -19.68 -34.15
C GLY A 219 -3.90 -18.75 -34.67
N LEU A 220 -3.62 -17.43 -34.72
CA LEU A 220 -4.48 -16.42 -35.33
C LEU A 220 -4.30 -16.29 -36.85
N GLY A 221 -3.44 -17.12 -37.47
CA GLY A 221 -3.14 -17.07 -38.90
C GLY A 221 -2.09 -16.03 -39.30
N GLY A 222 -1.35 -15.49 -38.33
CA GLY A 222 -0.19 -14.63 -38.59
C GLY A 222 1.09 -15.43 -38.88
N GLU A 223 2.03 -14.80 -39.55
CA GLU A 223 3.32 -15.40 -39.93
C GLU A 223 4.46 -14.49 -39.48
N ILE A 224 5.52 -15.06 -38.89
CA ILE A 224 6.73 -14.32 -38.50
C ILE A 224 7.92 -14.88 -39.25
N ASN A 225 8.53 -14.05 -40.10
CA ASN A 225 9.74 -14.37 -40.84
C ASN A 225 10.90 -13.54 -40.26
N THR A 226 11.72 -14.17 -39.43
CA THR A 226 12.96 -13.60 -38.90
C THR A 226 14.10 -13.75 -39.91
N ASN A 227 15.25 -13.12 -39.66
CA ASN A 227 16.39 -13.08 -40.60
C ASN A 227 16.01 -12.63 -42.02
N SER A 228 14.96 -11.82 -42.13
CA SER A 228 14.30 -11.45 -43.38
C SER A 228 14.55 -9.99 -43.69
N LYS A 229 15.37 -9.73 -44.71
CA LYS A 229 15.74 -8.38 -45.15
C LYS A 229 14.89 -7.97 -46.34
N VAL A 230 14.06 -6.94 -46.14
CA VAL A 230 13.25 -6.34 -47.22
C VAL A 230 14.15 -5.57 -48.18
N SER A 231 13.96 -5.80 -49.49
CA SER A 231 14.74 -5.16 -50.55
C SER A 231 13.97 -4.06 -51.27
N GLU A 232 12.68 -4.25 -51.53
CA GLU A 232 11.82 -3.27 -52.21
C GLU A 232 10.34 -3.55 -51.96
N ILE A 233 9.51 -2.53 -52.17
CA ILE A 233 8.05 -2.61 -52.14
C ILE A 233 7.52 -2.06 -53.45
N VAL A 234 6.67 -2.83 -54.14
CA VAL A 234 6.17 -2.47 -55.47
C VAL A 234 4.65 -2.53 -55.53
N LYS A 235 4.04 -1.71 -56.39
CA LYS A 235 2.61 -1.82 -56.71
C LYS A 235 2.38 -2.96 -57.69
N GLN A 236 1.35 -3.77 -57.44
CA GLN A 236 0.86 -4.77 -58.38
C GLN A 236 -0.64 -4.62 -58.64
N LYS A 237 -1.17 -5.37 -59.62
CA LYS A 237 -2.61 -5.44 -59.88
C LYS A 237 -3.32 -6.00 -58.65
N GLY A 238 -3.98 -5.13 -57.88
CA GLY A 238 -4.77 -5.51 -56.72
C GLY A 238 -4.08 -5.38 -55.35
N GLY A 239 -2.92 -4.71 -55.25
CA GLY A 239 -2.27 -4.44 -53.96
C GLY A 239 -0.80 -4.03 -54.05
N LEU A 240 -0.07 -4.30 -52.97
CA LEU A 240 1.37 -4.12 -52.81
C LEU A 240 2.03 -5.50 -52.75
N GLN A 241 3.28 -5.60 -53.21
CA GLN A 241 4.13 -6.77 -53.02
C GLN A 241 5.43 -6.32 -52.33
N VAL A 242 5.79 -7.01 -51.24
CA VAL A 242 6.99 -6.76 -50.44
C VAL A 242 8.01 -7.83 -50.77
N HIS A 243 9.12 -7.44 -51.40
CA HIS A 243 10.22 -8.34 -51.72
C HIS A 243 11.23 -8.38 -50.57
N PHE A 244 11.66 -9.58 -50.21
CA PHE A 244 12.61 -9.79 -49.12
C PHE A 244 13.54 -10.96 -49.42
N SER A 245 14.56 -11.12 -48.59
CA SER A 245 15.43 -12.29 -48.59
C SER A 245 15.59 -12.85 -47.19
N THR A 246 15.52 -14.18 -47.04
CA THR A 246 15.70 -14.88 -45.77
C THR A 246 16.91 -15.79 -45.89
N GLY A 247 17.96 -15.52 -45.12
CA GLY A 247 19.21 -16.28 -45.23
C GLY A 247 19.87 -16.25 -46.62
N GLY A 248 19.50 -15.28 -47.47
CA GLY A 248 19.98 -15.14 -48.86
C GLY A 248 19.04 -15.69 -49.93
N GLU A 249 17.99 -16.43 -49.57
CA GLU A 249 16.95 -16.89 -50.51
C GLU A 249 15.89 -15.81 -50.69
N GLY A 250 15.52 -15.51 -51.94
CA GLY A 250 14.53 -14.47 -52.26
C GLY A 250 13.09 -14.91 -52.01
N GLY A 251 12.25 -14.00 -51.53
CA GLY A 251 10.83 -14.19 -51.27
C GLY A 251 10.00 -12.94 -51.54
N ALA A 252 8.68 -13.11 -51.62
CA ALA A 252 7.74 -12.00 -51.78
C ALA A 252 6.44 -12.26 -50.99
N VAL A 253 5.87 -11.19 -50.41
CA VAL A 253 4.57 -11.23 -49.73
C VAL A 253 3.63 -10.21 -50.37
N ASP A 254 2.43 -10.65 -50.73
CA ASP A 254 1.37 -9.74 -51.16
C ASP A 254 0.61 -9.14 -49.97
N ALA A 255 0.36 -7.84 -50.01
CA ALA A 255 -0.36 -7.11 -48.98
C ALA A 255 -1.31 -6.04 -49.56
N GLU A 256 -2.36 -5.70 -48.81
CA GLU A 256 -3.18 -4.52 -49.11
C GLU A 256 -2.61 -3.27 -48.43
N GLN A 257 -2.02 -3.45 -47.25
CA GLN A 257 -1.32 -2.41 -46.49
C GLN A 257 0.05 -2.93 -46.04
N VAL A 258 1.03 -2.04 -45.98
CA VAL A 258 2.38 -2.36 -45.47
C VAL A 258 2.68 -1.39 -44.34
N LEU A 259 2.83 -1.90 -43.12
CA LEU A 259 3.25 -1.11 -41.96
C LEU A 259 4.77 -1.10 -41.85
N LEU A 260 5.38 0.08 -41.91
CA LEU A 260 6.80 0.27 -41.64
C LEU A 260 7.02 0.65 -40.17
N ALA A 261 7.40 -0.32 -39.34
CA ALA A 261 7.56 -0.19 -37.89
C ALA A 261 9.01 -0.47 -37.42
N VAL A 262 9.98 0.14 -38.10
CA VAL A 262 11.43 -0.13 -37.91
C VAL A 262 12.10 0.69 -36.79
N GLY A 263 11.31 1.39 -35.99
CA GLY A 263 11.79 2.14 -34.82
C GLY A 263 11.49 3.63 -34.88
N ARG A 264 12.13 4.39 -33.98
CA ARG A 264 11.92 5.82 -33.78
C ARG A 264 13.26 6.54 -33.64
N ALA A 265 13.30 7.80 -34.06
CA ALA A 265 14.48 8.66 -33.99
C ALA A 265 14.19 9.89 -33.09
N PRO A 266 15.11 10.29 -32.20
CA PRO A 266 15.01 11.51 -31.40
C PRO A 266 14.67 12.74 -32.24
N TYR A 267 13.74 13.58 -31.77
CA TYR A 267 13.27 14.75 -32.52
C TYR A 267 14.00 16.02 -32.08
N THR A 268 15.10 16.35 -32.76
CA THR A 268 15.90 17.56 -32.53
C THR A 268 15.87 18.55 -33.71
N GLN A 269 15.19 18.19 -34.80
CA GLN A 269 15.11 19.01 -36.01
C GLN A 269 14.42 20.36 -35.74
N GLY A 270 15.09 21.45 -36.10
CA GLY A 270 14.59 22.81 -35.95
C GLY A 270 14.72 23.39 -34.54
N LEU A 271 15.25 22.64 -33.58
CA LEU A 271 15.43 23.10 -32.19
C LEU A 271 16.63 24.05 -32.02
N ASP A 272 17.55 24.07 -33.00
CA ASP A 272 18.83 24.80 -32.94
C ASP A 272 19.69 24.43 -31.72
N ALA A 273 19.58 23.17 -31.25
CA ALA A 273 20.23 22.65 -30.05
C ALA A 273 21.76 22.86 -30.02
N GLU A 274 22.47 22.48 -31.09
CA GLU A 274 23.93 22.64 -31.15
C GLU A 274 24.37 24.11 -31.12
N LYS A 275 23.59 25.00 -31.77
CA LYS A 275 23.86 26.46 -31.73
C LYS A 275 23.69 27.04 -30.32
N ALA A 276 22.83 26.42 -29.50
CA ALA A 276 22.62 26.78 -28.10
C ALA A 276 23.63 26.10 -27.14
N GLY A 277 24.61 25.36 -27.66
CA GLY A 277 25.63 24.67 -26.85
C GLY A 277 25.21 23.30 -26.31
N VAL A 278 24.09 22.74 -26.77
CA VAL A 278 23.62 21.39 -26.41
C VAL A 278 24.29 20.36 -27.33
N LYS A 279 25.05 19.44 -26.75
CA LYS A 279 25.70 18.35 -27.47
C LYS A 279 24.69 17.32 -27.95
N LEU A 280 24.77 16.96 -29.23
CA LEU A 280 24.01 15.88 -29.83
C LEU A 280 24.92 14.68 -30.18
N GLU A 281 24.40 13.47 -30.05
CA GLU A 281 25.06 12.24 -30.52
C GLU A 281 24.07 11.39 -31.33
N ARG A 282 24.34 11.21 -32.62
CA ARG A 282 23.42 10.49 -33.53
C ARG A 282 21.98 11.04 -33.47
N GLY A 283 21.85 12.36 -33.31
CA GLY A 283 20.57 13.07 -33.25
C GLY A 283 19.91 13.15 -31.87
N ARG A 284 20.38 12.38 -30.86
CA ARG A 284 19.87 12.44 -29.48
C ARG A 284 20.56 13.54 -28.68
N VAL A 285 19.86 14.13 -27.72
CA VAL A 285 20.45 15.08 -26.75
C VAL A 285 21.25 14.30 -25.72
N VAL A 286 22.52 14.66 -25.52
CA VAL A 286 23.37 14.07 -24.48
C VAL A 286 23.06 14.72 -23.14
N VAL A 287 22.83 13.89 -22.12
CA VAL A 287 22.59 14.31 -20.74
C VAL A 287 23.48 13.56 -19.75
N ASP A 288 23.69 14.13 -18.56
CA ASP A 288 24.24 13.43 -17.40
C ASP A 288 23.14 12.59 -16.68
N ASP A 289 23.51 11.92 -15.58
CA ASP A 289 22.58 11.08 -14.80
C ASP A 289 21.45 11.90 -14.13
N HIS A 290 21.63 13.22 -14.02
CA HIS A 290 20.63 14.16 -13.48
C HIS A 290 19.76 14.79 -14.56
N LEU A 291 19.96 14.42 -15.83
CA LEU A 291 19.22 14.91 -17.00
C LEU A 291 19.64 16.33 -17.45
N ARG A 292 20.82 16.81 -17.02
CA ARG A 292 21.40 18.09 -17.47
C ARG A 292 22.08 17.91 -18.81
N THR A 293 21.91 18.89 -19.70
CA THR A 293 22.68 18.93 -20.96
C THR A 293 24.04 19.62 -20.77
N THR A 294 24.82 19.72 -21.84
CA THR A 294 26.07 20.51 -21.84
C THR A 294 25.87 22.02 -21.80
N ALA A 295 24.65 22.51 -22.02
CA ALA A 295 24.32 23.93 -21.93
C ALA A 295 23.77 24.28 -20.55
N ASP A 296 24.31 25.34 -19.94
CA ASP A 296 23.90 25.85 -18.63
C ASP A 296 22.42 26.27 -18.62
N GLY A 297 21.65 25.79 -17.63
CA GLY A 297 20.21 26.00 -17.53
C GLY A 297 19.36 25.23 -18.55
N VAL A 298 19.93 24.25 -19.25
CA VAL A 298 19.19 23.43 -20.24
C VAL A 298 19.24 21.94 -19.87
N TRP A 299 18.06 21.33 -19.85
CA TRP A 299 17.80 19.94 -19.45
C TRP A 299 17.10 19.20 -20.59
N ALA A 300 17.14 17.87 -20.60
CA ALA A 300 16.41 17.08 -21.59
C ALA A 300 15.89 15.76 -21.03
N ILE A 301 14.69 15.36 -21.46
CA ILE A 301 13.95 14.20 -20.93
C ILE A 301 13.19 13.46 -22.04
N GLY A 302 12.86 12.20 -21.79
CA GLY A 302 12.10 11.34 -22.68
C GLY A 302 12.86 10.99 -23.95
N ASP A 303 12.13 10.55 -24.98
CA ASP A 303 12.74 9.92 -26.16
C ASP A 303 13.83 10.76 -26.88
N VAL A 304 13.87 12.08 -26.66
CA VAL A 304 14.90 12.95 -27.25
C VAL A 304 16.32 12.62 -26.76
N ILE A 305 16.46 12.01 -25.58
CA ILE A 305 17.77 11.61 -25.02
C ILE A 305 18.20 10.19 -25.45
N GLY A 306 17.28 9.42 -26.07
CA GLY A 306 17.47 8.02 -26.44
C GLY A 306 17.27 7.07 -25.25
N GLY A 307 17.86 5.88 -25.32
CA GLY A 307 17.71 4.87 -24.26
C GLY A 307 16.31 4.23 -24.26
N ILE A 308 15.62 4.29 -23.11
CA ILE A 308 14.29 3.69 -22.94
C ILE A 308 13.21 4.70 -23.36
N MET A 309 12.70 4.55 -24.57
CA MET A 309 11.67 5.43 -25.15
C MET A 309 10.25 5.01 -24.72
N LEU A 310 9.96 5.12 -23.42
CA LEU A 310 8.67 4.78 -22.82
C LEU A 310 8.05 5.97 -22.08
N ALA A 311 6.73 6.09 -22.15
CA ALA A 311 6.00 7.24 -21.63
C ALA A 311 6.13 7.42 -20.10
N HIS A 312 6.09 6.33 -19.34
CA HIS A 312 6.29 6.35 -17.88
C HIS A 312 7.73 6.70 -17.50
N VAL A 313 8.72 6.27 -18.29
CA VAL A 313 10.12 6.67 -18.12
C VAL A 313 10.27 8.18 -18.37
N ALA A 314 9.79 8.67 -19.52
CA ALA A 314 9.82 10.10 -19.84
C ALA A 314 9.12 10.96 -18.77
N SER A 315 7.99 10.48 -18.24
CA SER A 315 7.25 11.17 -17.17
C SER A 315 8.06 11.25 -15.88
N TYR A 316 8.70 10.15 -15.49
CA TYR A 316 9.53 10.10 -14.28
C TYR A 316 10.81 10.93 -14.42
N GLU A 317 11.45 10.90 -15.59
CA GLU A 317 12.56 11.79 -15.94
C GLU A 317 12.14 13.26 -15.81
N GLY A 318 10.95 13.63 -16.28
CA GLY A 318 10.41 14.97 -16.11
C GLY A 318 10.26 15.41 -14.65
N VAL A 319 9.83 14.51 -13.77
CA VAL A 319 9.78 14.78 -12.32
C VAL A 319 11.19 14.96 -11.76
N CYS A 320 12.14 14.09 -12.11
CA CYS A 320 13.51 14.16 -11.61
C CYS A 320 14.22 15.45 -12.04
N ALA A 321 14.15 15.80 -13.34
CA ALA A 321 14.76 17.02 -13.88
C ALA A 321 14.24 18.27 -13.15
N VAL A 322 12.93 18.36 -12.94
CA VAL A 322 12.31 19.53 -12.31
C VAL A 322 12.60 19.62 -10.80
N GLU A 323 12.62 18.50 -10.09
CA GLU A 323 13.00 18.50 -8.67
C GLU A 323 14.48 18.88 -8.47
N ASN A 324 15.34 18.50 -9.41
CA ASN A 324 16.73 18.95 -9.46
C ASN A 324 16.84 20.47 -9.77
N ILE A 325 16.03 20.99 -10.70
CA ILE A 325 15.95 22.45 -10.99
C ILE A 325 15.53 23.24 -9.75
N ALA A 326 14.54 22.77 -9.00
CA ALA A 326 14.00 23.48 -7.84
C ALA A 326 14.92 23.47 -6.60
N GLY A 327 16.11 22.84 -6.68
CA GLY A 327 17.04 22.74 -5.55
C GLY A 327 16.57 21.79 -4.45
N HIS A 328 15.62 20.90 -4.74
CA HIS A 328 15.00 19.99 -3.77
C HIS A 328 15.63 18.59 -3.76
N GLY A 329 16.75 18.33 -4.45
CA GLY A 329 17.43 17.04 -4.33
C GLY A 329 18.58 16.77 -5.31
N ASP A 330 19.07 15.53 -5.23
CA ASP A 330 20.08 14.89 -6.07
C ASP A 330 19.45 13.65 -6.74
N ARG A 331 18.34 13.85 -7.47
CA ARG A 331 17.47 12.76 -7.92
C ARG A 331 17.91 12.22 -9.28
N ILE A 332 18.14 10.91 -9.35
CA ILE A 332 18.55 10.17 -10.55
C ILE A 332 17.48 9.11 -10.88
N PRO A 333 17.05 8.97 -12.15
CA PRO A 333 16.16 7.89 -12.56
C PRO A 333 16.78 6.50 -12.39
N ASP A 334 16.10 5.57 -11.72
CA ASP A 334 16.55 4.17 -11.61
C ASP A 334 16.06 3.34 -12.79
N TYR A 335 16.83 3.31 -13.87
CA TYR A 335 16.50 2.56 -15.08
C TYR A 335 16.51 1.03 -14.91
N ARG A 336 17.07 0.49 -13.81
CA ARG A 336 17.02 -0.96 -13.53
C ARG A 336 15.59 -1.41 -13.27
N ALA A 337 14.77 -0.52 -12.71
CA ALA A 337 13.37 -0.74 -12.40
C ALA A 337 12.43 -0.01 -13.38
N ALA A 338 12.81 0.08 -14.66
CA ALA A 338 11.93 0.56 -15.72
C ALA A 338 11.20 -0.62 -16.38
N PRO A 339 9.90 -0.83 -16.12
CA PRO A 339 9.16 -1.92 -16.74
C PRO A 339 8.92 -1.66 -18.23
N ASN A 340 8.97 -2.72 -19.02
CA ASN A 340 8.56 -2.74 -20.42
C ASN A 340 7.24 -3.51 -20.52
N CYS A 341 6.23 -2.88 -21.10
CA CYS A 341 4.89 -3.44 -21.26
C CYS A 341 4.52 -3.50 -22.75
N ILE A 342 4.16 -4.67 -23.23
CA ILE A 342 3.77 -4.96 -24.61
C ILE A 342 2.37 -5.54 -24.57
N TYR A 343 1.42 -4.83 -25.16
CA TYR A 343 -0.01 -5.08 -24.98
C TYR A 343 -0.56 -5.97 -26.09
N THR A 344 0.21 -6.99 -26.48
CA THR A 344 -0.27 -8.07 -27.33
C THR A 344 -1.29 -8.92 -26.59
N GLU A 345 -1.90 -9.87 -27.29
CA GLU A 345 -2.66 -10.95 -26.68
C GLU A 345 -1.90 -12.27 -26.96
N PRO A 346 -1.48 -13.04 -25.92
CA PRO A 346 -1.38 -12.62 -24.52
C PRO A 346 -0.40 -11.44 -24.31
N GLU A 347 -0.60 -10.70 -23.21
CA GLU A 347 0.27 -9.57 -22.87
C GLU A 347 1.68 -10.04 -22.49
N ILE A 348 2.68 -9.20 -22.73
CA ILE A 348 4.08 -9.43 -22.32
C ILE A 348 4.54 -8.25 -21.47
N ALA A 349 5.15 -8.52 -20.32
CA ALA A 349 5.77 -7.50 -19.50
C ALA A 349 7.06 -8.00 -18.87
N HIS A 350 8.07 -7.14 -18.77
CA HIS A 350 9.31 -7.46 -18.06
C HIS A 350 9.96 -6.25 -17.40
N VAL A 351 10.74 -6.49 -16.35
CA VAL A 351 11.53 -5.49 -15.63
C VAL A 351 12.83 -6.11 -15.14
N GLY A 352 13.89 -5.32 -15.04
CA GLY A 352 15.21 -5.80 -14.65
C GLY A 352 15.88 -6.67 -15.72
N LEU A 353 16.78 -7.55 -15.29
CA LEU A 353 17.60 -8.38 -16.17
C LEU A 353 16.82 -9.56 -16.77
N GLY A 354 17.09 -9.88 -18.03
CA GLY A 354 16.74 -11.17 -18.65
C GLY A 354 17.67 -12.31 -18.21
N GLU A 355 17.26 -13.56 -18.45
CA GLU A 355 18.09 -14.72 -18.10
C GLU A 355 19.41 -14.68 -18.89
N LYS A 356 19.30 -14.49 -20.21
CA LYS A 356 20.47 -14.41 -21.09
C LYS A 356 21.37 -13.25 -20.69
N GLU A 357 20.78 -12.09 -20.42
CA GLU A 357 21.53 -10.89 -20.02
C GLU A 357 22.29 -11.10 -18.69
N ALA A 358 21.64 -11.69 -17.69
CA ALA A 358 22.28 -11.96 -16.40
C ALA A 358 23.45 -12.96 -16.56
N ARG A 359 23.27 -14.01 -17.37
CA ARG A 359 24.33 -14.98 -17.67
C ARG A 359 25.47 -14.39 -18.47
N ASP A 360 25.18 -13.56 -19.48
CA ASP A 360 26.19 -12.86 -20.29
C ASP A 360 27.03 -11.90 -19.43
N LYS A 361 26.44 -11.34 -18.35
CA LYS A 361 27.15 -10.53 -17.34
C LYS A 361 27.91 -11.37 -16.31
N GLY A 362 27.90 -12.70 -16.41
CA GLY A 362 28.60 -13.60 -15.49
C GLY A 362 27.93 -13.75 -14.12
N ILE A 363 26.65 -13.39 -13.98
CA ILE A 363 25.92 -13.46 -12.71
C ILE A 363 25.37 -14.89 -12.55
N ALA A 364 25.66 -15.52 -11.40
CA ALA A 364 25.03 -16.77 -11.03
C ALA A 364 23.57 -16.52 -10.65
N VAL A 365 22.63 -17.20 -11.34
CA VAL A 365 21.18 -16.95 -11.16
C VAL A 365 20.40 -18.19 -10.78
N LYS A 366 19.36 -17.99 -9.95
CA LYS A 366 18.25 -18.90 -9.74
C LYS A 366 17.05 -18.42 -10.55
N ILE A 367 16.34 -19.37 -11.16
CA ILE A 367 15.22 -19.08 -12.05
C ILE A 367 14.02 -19.88 -11.59
N GLY A 368 12.91 -19.17 -11.42
CA GLY A 368 11.63 -19.76 -11.09
C GLY A 368 10.61 -19.40 -12.15
N ARG A 369 9.75 -20.36 -12.48
CA ARG A 369 8.71 -20.18 -13.49
C ARG A 369 7.43 -20.86 -13.03
N PHE A 370 6.34 -20.12 -13.10
CA PHE A 370 5.00 -20.63 -12.81
C PHE A 370 4.07 -20.47 -14.02
N PRO A 371 3.53 -21.56 -14.58
CA PRO A 371 2.64 -21.50 -15.74
C PRO A 371 1.24 -21.01 -15.36
N PHE A 372 0.64 -20.15 -16.18
CA PHE A 372 -0.76 -19.72 -15.96
C PHE A 372 -1.76 -20.88 -16.10
N ALA A 373 -1.39 -21.97 -16.78
CA ALA A 373 -2.15 -23.23 -16.77
C ALA A 373 -2.32 -23.87 -15.38
N ALA A 374 -1.48 -23.51 -14.41
CA ALA A 374 -1.60 -23.95 -13.01
C ALA A 374 -2.26 -22.87 -12.12
N SER A 375 -2.57 -21.68 -12.64
CA SER A 375 -3.26 -20.63 -11.90
C SER A 375 -4.77 -20.83 -11.96
N GLY A 376 -5.40 -21.06 -10.80
CA GLY A 376 -6.86 -21.14 -10.70
C GLY A 376 -7.53 -19.91 -11.28
N ARG A 377 -7.00 -18.70 -11.01
CA ARG A 377 -7.56 -17.46 -11.58
C ARG A 377 -7.47 -17.42 -13.11
N ALA A 378 -6.32 -17.76 -13.70
CA ALA A 378 -6.15 -17.77 -15.15
C ALA A 378 -7.11 -18.74 -15.84
N LEU A 379 -7.36 -19.91 -15.24
CA LEU A 379 -8.37 -20.85 -15.72
C LEU A 379 -9.79 -20.28 -15.66
N THR A 380 -10.16 -19.57 -14.58
CA THR A 380 -11.48 -18.92 -14.49
C THR A 380 -11.68 -17.78 -15.49
N LEU A 381 -10.59 -17.20 -16.00
CA LEU A 381 -10.61 -16.21 -17.07
C LEU A 381 -10.63 -16.85 -18.46
N GLY A 382 -10.46 -18.17 -18.58
CA GLY A 382 -10.24 -18.87 -19.85
C GLY A 382 -8.93 -18.48 -20.56
N GLN A 383 -8.01 -17.81 -19.86
CA GLN A 383 -6.77 -17.27 -20.41
C GLN A 383 -5.57 -17.89 -19.67
N SER A 384 -5.20 -19.12 -20.04
CA SER A 384 -4.18 -19.91 -19.33
C SER A 384 -2.83 -20.00 -20.05
N GLU A 385 -2.70 -19.36 -21.20
CA GLU A 385 -1.48 -19.34 -21.99
C GLU A 385 -0.39 -18.48 -21.33
N GLY A 386 0.83 -19.01 -21.30
CA GLY A 386 2.00 -18.30 -20.79
C GLY A 386 2.40 -18.64 -19.34
N PHE A 387 3.20 -17.78 -18.73
CA PHE A 387 3.81 -17.98 -17.42
C PHE A 387 4.35 -16.67 -16.82
N ALA A 388 4.53 -16.66 -15.50
CA ALA A 388 5.41 -15.72 -14.79
C ALA A 388 6.78 -16.35 -14.56
N LYS A 389 7.85 -15.60 -14.77
CA LYS A 389 9.25 -16.00 -14.59
C LYS A 389 9.99 -14.97 -13.75
N VAL A 390 10.73 -15.43 -12.75
CA VAL A 390 11.61 -14.59 -11.92
C VAL A 390 13.06 -15.04 -12.07
N ILE A 391 13.97 -14.07 -12.06
CA ILE A 391 15.41 -14.27 -12.15
C ILE A 391 16.01 -13.59 -10.92
N ALA A 392 16.68 -14.37 -10.07
CA ALA A 392 17.29 -13.89 -8.85
C ALA A 392 18.76 -14.24 -8.78
N ASP A 393 19.53 -13.42 -8.08
CA ASP A 393 20.91 -13.71 -7.73
C ASP A 393 20.98 -15.00 -6.90
N ALA A 394 21.87 -15.92 -7.27
CA ALA A 394 21.89 -17.26 -6.69
C ALA A 394 22.27 -17.25 -5.20
N ASP A 395 23.16 -16.34 -4.80
CA ASP A 395 23.73 -16.29 -3.45
C ASP A 395 22.84 -15.48 -2.51
N SER A 396 22.52 -14.24 -2.88
CA SER A 396 21.73 -13.32 -2.04
C SER A 396 20.21 -13.55 -2.13
N GLY A 397 19.73 -14.23 -3.17
CA GLY A 397 18.31 -14.39 -3.44
C GLY A 397 17.61 -13.10 -3.88
N ARG A 398 18.34 -12.00 -4.12
CA ARG A 398 17.78 -10.73 -4.60
C ARG A 398 17.17 -10.89 -5.98
N LEU A 399 15.95 -10.37 -6.18
CA LEU A 399 15.32 -10.33 -7.49
C LEU A 399 16.11 -9.40 -8.43
N LEU A 400 16.56 -9.95 -9.56
CA LEU A 400 17.27 -9.22 -10.61
C LEU A 400 16.36 -8.82 -11.75
N GLY A 401 15.30 -9.59 -12.00
CA GLY A 401 14.29 -9.29 -13.00
C GLY A 401 13.12 -10.25 -12.96
N ALA A 402 12.01 -9.82 -13.57
CA ALA A 402 10.82 -10.63 -13.75
C ALA A 402 10.27 -10.45 -15.16
N HIS A 403 9.75 -11.53 -15.73
CA HIS A 403 9.29 -11.64 -17.11
C HIS A 403 7.97 -12.40 -17.11
N ILE A 404 6.91 -11.80 -17.64
CA ILE A 404 5.56 -12.34 -17.61
C ILE A 404 5.01 -12.32 -19.03
N ILE A 405 4.49 -13.46 -19.48
CA ILE A 405 3.62 -13.52 -20.66
C ILE A 405 2.32 -14.20 -20.25
N GLY A 406 1.19 -13.57 -20.48
CA GLY A 406 -0.12 -14.09 -20.06
C GLY A 406 -1.15 -12.99 -19.80
N PRO A 407 -2.31 -13.33 -19.20
CA PRO A 407 -3.36 -12.35 -18.94
C PRO A 407 -2.87 -11.27 -17.97
N ARG A 408 -3.16 -10.00 -18.29
CA ARG A 408 -2.85 -8.83 -17.45
C ARG A 408 -1.37 -8.71 -17.04
N ALA A 409 -0.44 -9.25 -17.84
CA ALA A 409 0.99 -9.18 -17.55
C ALA A 409 1.47 -7.74 -17.29
N THR A 410 0.89 -6.77 -18.01
CA THR A 410 1.23 -5.34 -17.89
C THR A 410 0.79 -4.71 -16.58
N ASP A 411 -0.21 -5.27 -15.89
CA ASP A 411 -0.61 -4.87 -14.54
C ASP A 411 0.25 -5.59 -13.47
N LEU A 412 0.52 -6.89 -13.68
CA LEU A 412 1.27 -7.72 -12.74
C LEU A 412 2.72 -7.27 -12.54
N ILE A 413 3.34 -6.69 -13.57
CA ILE A 413 4.75 -6.30 -13.53
C ILE A 413 5.05 -5.17 -12.53
N ALA A 414 4.02 -4.44 -12.07
CA ALA A 414 4.17 -3.35 -11.12
C ALA A 414 4.78 -3.83 -9.79
N GLU A 415 4.35 -4.99 -9.28
CA GLU A 415 4.88 -5.58 -8.06
C GLU A 415 6.36 -5.96 -8.22
N ALA A 416 6.70 -6.63 -9.32
CA ALA A 416 8.08 -6.99 -9.62
C ALA A 416 8.97 -5.75 -9.82
N THR A 417 8.41 -4.67 -10.37
CA THR A 417 9.11 -3.39 -10.54
C THR A 417 9.50 -2.80 -9.18
N LEU A 418 8.54 -2.77 -8.25
CA LEU A 418 8.80 -2.36 -6.87
C LEU A 418 9.85 -3.24 -6.20
N ALA A 419 9.79 -4.55 -6.42
CA ALA A 419 10.74 -5.50 -5.86
C ALA A 419 12.16 -5.30 -6.41
N VAL A 420 12.34 -5.11 -7.73
CA VAL A 420 13.63 -4.82 -8.34
C VAL A 420 14.19 -3.48 -7.85
N GLN A 421 13.36 -2.44 -7.80
CA GLN A 421 13.77 -1.10 -7.34
C GLN A 421 14.32 -1.12 -5.91
N ASN A 422 13.67 -1.87 -5.03
CA ASN A 422 14.04 -1.94 -3.60
C ASN A 422 15.01 -3.09 -3.29
N GLY A 423 15.44 -3.85 -4.31
CA GLY A 423 16.33 -4.99 -4.12
C GLY A 423 15.77 -6.08 -3.22
N LEU A 424 14.46 -6.33 -3.30
CA LEU A 424 13.79 -7.38 -2.51
C LEU A 424 14.26 -8.77 -2.93
N THR A 425 14.20 -9.71 -2.00
CA THR A 425 14.57 -11.11 -2.20
C THR A 425 13.36 -11.98 -2.60
N LEU A 426 13.63 -13.15 -3.18
CA LEU A 426 12.61 -14.16 -3.44
C LEU A 426 11.80 -14.54 -2.19
N GLU A 427 12.45 -14.54 -1.02
CA GLU A 427 11.79 -14.82 0.27
C GLU A 427 10.84 -13.68 0.66
N GLN A 428 11.19 -12.42 0.43
CA GLN A 428 10.28 -11.29 0.71
C GLN A 428 9.07 -11.27 -0.22
N ILE A 429 9.21 -11.78 -1.45
CA ILE A 429 8.07 -11.98 -2.37
C ILE A 429 7.19 -13.15 -1.87
N ASP A 430 7.79 -14.26 -1.45
CA ASP A 430 7.10 -15.42 -0.82
C ASP A 430 6.32 -15.02 0.45
N LEU A 431 6.90 -14.18 1.31
CA LEU A 431 6.27 -13.70 2.55
C LEU A 431 5.07 -12.76 2.32
N THR A 432 4.92 -12.23 1.11
CA THR A 432 3.76 -11.40 0.76
C THR A 432 2.52 -12.29 0.62
N ILE A 433 1.49 -12.04 1.43
CA ILE A 433 0.20 -12.73 1.32
C ILE A 433 -0.53 -12.22 0.07
N HIS A 434 -0.36 -12.91 -1.05
CA HIS A 434 -1.08 -12.64 -2.28
C HIS A 434 -2.55 -13.08 -2.15
N ALA A 435 -3.48 -12.25 -2.60
CA ALA A 435 -4.90 -12.57 -2.53
C ALA A 435 -5.25 -13.80 -3.39
N HIS A 436 -6.19 -14.64 -2.94
CA HIS A 436 -6.60 -15.85 -3.64
C HIS A 436 -8.11 -15.85 -3.96
N PRO A 437 -8.55 -16.26 -5.17
CA PRO A 437 -7.74 -16.54 -6.36
C PRO A 437 -7.44 -15.26 -7.17
N THR A 438 -6.17 -14.96 -7.43
CA THR A 438 -5.74 -13.83 -8.27
C THR A 438 -4.55 -14.17 -9.17
N LEU A 439 -4.30 -13.37 -10.21
CA LEU A 439 -3.16 -13.54 -11.09
C LEU A 439 -1.79 -13.24 -10.42
N PRO A 440 -1.67 -12.23 -9.51
CA PRO A 440 -0.45 -11.98 -8.74
C PRO A 440 0.13 -13.20 -8.02
N GLU A 441 -0.68 -14.18 -7.59
CA GLU A 441 -0.18 -15.43 -7.00
C GLU A 441 0.84 -16.15 -7.89
N SER A 442 0.81 -15.92 -9.21
CA SER A 442 1.76 -16.49 -10.16
C SER A 442 3.20 -15.96 -9.95
N LEU A 443 3.36 -14.72 -9.46
CA LEU A 443 4.67 -14.14 -9.15
C LEU A 443 5.24 -14.75 -7.87
N MET A 444 4.41 -14.90 -6.83
CA MET A 444 4.73 -15.63 -5.60
C MET A 444 5.15 -17.08 -5.90
N GLU A 445 4.35 -17.81 -6.68
CA GLU A 445 4.67 -19.19 -7.06
C GLU A 445 5.92 -19.30 -7.93
N ALA A 446 6.19 -18.31 -8.79
CA ALA A 446 7.46 -18.25 -9.51
C ALA A 446 8.64 -18.04 -8.53
N ALA A 447 8.49 -17.19 -7.51
CA ALA A 447 9.51 -17.00 -6.47
C ALA A 447 9.75 -18.25 -5.63
N LEU A 448 8.69 -19.00 -5.29
CA LEU A 448 8.79 -20.31 -4.65
C LEU A 448 9.43 -21.35 -5.57
N ALA A 449 9.09 -21.36 -6.86
CA ALA A 449 9.66 -22.27 -7.85
C ALA A 449 11.18 -22.07 -7.99
N ALA A 450 11.66 -20.81 -7.96
CA ALA A 450 13.09 -20.49 -7.97
C ALA A 450 13.84 -21.09 -6.76
N GLN A 451 13.13 -21.37 -5.67
CA GLN A 451 13.64 -21.97 -4.44
C GLN A 451 13.36 -23.47 -4.34
N GLY A 452 12.69 -24.08 -5.33
CA GLY A 452 12.28 -25.48 -5.29
C GLY A 452 11.16 -25.76 -4.28
N ARG A 453 10.33 -24.76 -3.97
CA ARG A 453 9.27 -24.79 -2.95
C ARG A 453 7.88 -24.44 -3.50
N ALA A 454 7.68 -24.43 -4.82
CA ALA A 454 6.37 -24.15 -5.40
C ALA A 454 5.31 -25.14 -4.91
N ILE A 455 4.09 -24.66 -4.70
CA ILE A 455 3.00 -25.46 -4.11
C ILE A 455 2.13 -26.04 -5.22
N HIS A 456 1.77 -25.19 -6.19
CA HIS A 456 0.80 -25.55 -7.24
C HIS A 456 1.45 -26.15 -8.51
N ILE A 457 2.77 -26.40 -8.47
CA ILE A 457 3.48 -27.18 -9.49
C ILE A 457 4.52 -28.11 -8.85
N ALA A 458 4.85 -29.20 -9.53
CA ALA A 458 5.92 -30.09 -9.08
C ALA A 458 7.29 -29.39 -9.16
N ASN A 459 8.03 -29.38 -8.05
CA ASN A 459 9.41 -28.90 -8.02
C ASN A 459 10.35 -29.89 -8.72
N ARG A 460 11.10 -29.43 -9.72
CA ARG A 460 12.12 -30.26 -10.37
C ARG A 460 13.31 -30.44 -9.41
N LYS A 461 13.71 -31.69 -9.15
CA LYS A 461 14.96 -31.98 -8.42
C LYS A 461 16.15 -31.41 -9.21
N SER A 462 16.87 -30.46 -8.63
CA SER A 462 18.15 -29.99 -9.17
C SER A 462 19.11 -31.17 -9.32
N THR A 463 19.70 -31.33 -10.52
CA THR A 463 20.76 -32.30 -10.83
C THR A 463 22.17 -31.79 -10.49
N SER A 464 22.28 -30.67 -9.78
CA SER A 464 23.54 -30.17 -9.23
C SER A 464 23.92 -31.02 -8.00
N PRO A 465 25.18 -31.45 -7.85
CA PRO A 465 25.57 -32.31 -6.73
C PRO A 465 25.32 -31.58 -5.42
N SER A 466 24.44 -32.13 -4.59
CA SER A 466 24.26 -31.68 -3.22
C SER A 466 25.62 -31.71 -2.51
N PRO A 467 25.99 -30.69 -1.73
CA PRO A 467 27.03 -30.88 -0.73
C PRO A 467 26.58 -32.08 0.11
N SER A 468 27.47 -33.05 0.25
CA SER A 468 27.24 -34.27 1.02
C SER A 468 26.66 -33.91 2.39
N ALA A 469 25.49 -34.48 2.71
CA ALA A 469 25.01 -34.50 4.08
C ALA A 469 26.12 -35.07 4.97
N PRO A 470 26.48 -34.42 6.10
CA PRO A 470 27.38 -35.03 7.05
C PRO A 470 26.73 -36.33 7.52
N GLN A 471 27.47 -37.43 7.39
CA GLN A 471 27.10 -38.71 7.96
C GLN A 471 26.72 -38.51 9.43
N ARG A 472 25.63 -39.16 9.88
CA ARG A 472 25.30 -39.31 11.29
C ARG A 472 26.43 -40.08 11.98
N GLY A 473 27.47 -39.36 12.41
CA GLY A 473 28.41 -39.80 13.43
C GLY A 473 27.70 -39.80 14.78
N ALA A 474 27.91 -40.86 15.54
CA ALA A 474 27.39 -41.03 16.89
C ALA A 474 27.63 -39.78 17.76
N ALA A 475 26.62 -39.41 18.54
CA ALA A 475 26.67 -38.29 19.46
C ALA A 475 27.91 -38.38 20.36
N PRO A 476 28.81 -37.38 20.35
CA PRO A 476 29.79 -37.23 21.41
C PRO A 476 29.08 -36.66 22.64
N THR A 477 29.34 -37.28 23.78
CA THR A 477 29.00 -36.79 25.12
C THR A 477 29.35 -35.31 25.26
N ARG A 478 28.36 -34.50 25.66
CA ARG A 478 28.52 -33.09 26.02
C ARG A 478 29.65 -32.93 27.04
N GLY A 479 30.78 -32.41 26.59
CA GLY A 479 31.76 -31.73 27.42
C GLY A 479 31.46 -30.23 27.44
N GLU A 480 31.61 -29.65 28.62
CA GLU A 480 31.45 -28.24 28.94
C GLU A 480 32.32 -27.33 28.05
N GLU A 481 31.90 -26.06 27.92
CA GLU A 481 32.60 -24.91 27.30
C GLU A 481 32.06 -24.41 25.95
N THR A 482 30.86 -23.84 25.97
CA THR A 482 30.54 -22.57 25.28
C THR A 482 29.24 -22.01 25.89
N SER A 483 29.29 -21.59 27.16
CA SER A 483 28.15 -21.04 27.91
C SER A 483 28.13 -19.51 27.99
N THR A 484 29.10 -18.81 27.40
CA THR A 484 29.37 -17.41 27.77
C THR A 484 28.80 -16.32 26.86
N ASN A 485 28.32 -16.62 25.63
CA ASN A 485 27.82 -15.56 24.72
C ASN A 485 26.34 -15.67 24.27
N MET A 486 25.63 -16.78 24.49
CA MET A 486 24.16 -16.84 24.33
C MET A 486 23.39 -16.52 25.63
N GLN A 487 24.02 -16.70 26.79
CA GLN A 487 23.40 -16.36 28.08
C GLN A 487 23.19 -14.86 28.30
N ASN A 488 23.79 -13.99 27.48
CA ASN A 488 23.66 -12.53 27.61
C ASN A 488 22.48 -11.93 26.82
N ARG A 489 21.74 -12.70 26.02
CA ARG A 489 20.50 -12.22 25.35
C ARG A 489 19.20 -12.81 25.93
N GLU A 490 19.27 -13.93 26.65
CA GLU A 490 18.12 -14.48 27.38
C GLU A 490 18.00 -13.95 28.83
N LYS A 491 19.07 -13.34 29.38
CA LYS A 491 19.11 -12.81 30.76
C LYS A 491 18.28 -11.54 31.01
N GLN A 492 17.55 -11.03 30.02
CA GLN A 492 16.72 -9.82 30.18
C GLN A 492 15.20 -10.08 30.18
N MET A 493 14.74 -11.34 30.17
CA MET A 493 13.31 -11.64 30.00
C MET A 493 12.58 -12.22 31.22
N THR A 494 13.25 -12.41 32.36
CA THR A 494 12.62 -12.56 33.69
C THR A 494 13.65 -12.17 34.75
N ALA A 495 13.98 -10.89 34.86
CA ALA A 495 14.78 -10.41 35.98
C ALA A 495 13.86 -10.27 37.21
N PRO A 496 14.20 -10.87 38.38
CA PRO A 496 13.54 -10.50 39.63
C PRO A 496 13.75 -9.00 39.86
N VAL A 497 12.69 -8.28 40.28
CA VAL A 497 12.69 -6.82 40.51
C VAL A 497 13.88 -6.45 41.41
N LYS A 498 14.97 -6.00 40.80
CA LYS A 498 16.11 -5.41 41.51
C LYS A 498 15.82 -3.93 41.65
N SER A 499 15.31 -3.57 42.83
CA SER A 499 14.99 -2.21 43.27
C SER A 499 13.88 -1.54 42.42
N PRO A 500 12.76 -1.10 43.01
CA PRO A 500 11.74 -0.39 42.25
C PRO A 500 12.33 0.88 41.60
N SER A 501 11.91 1.17 40.36
CA SER A 501 12.24 2.43 39.68
C SER A 501 11.88 3.61 40.60
N PRO A 502 12.74 4.64 40.74
CA PRO A 502 12.42 5.79 41.59
C PRO A 502 11.08 6.43 41.19
N GLY A 503 10.13 6.48 42.12
CA GLY A 503 8.77 7.00 41.89
C GLY A 503 7.72 5.94 41.53
N ALA A 504 8.11 4.68 41.31
CA ALA A 504 7.15 3.58 41.17
C ALA A 504 6.48 3.28 42.51
N ILE A 505 5.32 2.63 42.47
CA ILE A 505 4.63 2.14 43.67
C ILE A 505 5.61 1.29 44.48
N ASP A 506 5.87 1.72 45.72
CA ASP A 506 6.66 0.93 46.67
C ASP A 506 5.92 -0.38 46.93
N PRO A 507 6.51 -1.56 46.65
CA PRO A 507 5.90 -2.85 46.96
C PRO A 507 5.39 -2.91 48.41
N LYS A 508 6.12 -2.30 49.37
CA LYS A 508 5.72 -2.27 50.78
C LYS A 508 4.43 -1.51 51.02
N SER A 509 4.07 -0.55 50.18
CA SER A 509 2.86 0.27 50.31
C SER A 509 1.57 -0.43 49.87
N ILE A 510 1.69 -1.64 49.31
CA ILE A 510 0.59 -2.49 48.87
C ILE A 510 0.69 -3.91 49.42
N GLU A 511 1.65 -4.17 50.33
CA GLU A 511 1.70 -5.43 51.08
C GLU A 511 0.46 -5.57 51.97
N VAL A 512 -0.04 -6.79 52.10
CA VAL A 512 -1.25 -7.10 52.88
C VAL A 512 -0.93 -7.09 54.37
N THR A 513 -0.73 -5.89 54.90
CA THR A 513 -0.37 -5.62 56.29
C THR A 513 -1.33 -4.59 56.88
N LYS A 514 -1.33 -4.50 58.22
CA LYS A 514 -2.18 -3.54 58.94
C LYS A 514 -1.87 -2.09 58.60
N ASP A 515 -0.60 -1.78 58.32
CA ASP A 515 -0.14 -0.42 58.01
C ASP A 515 -0.73 0.12 56.69
N ASN A 516 -1.07 -0.78 55.75
CA ASN A 516 -1.65 -0.42 54.45
C ASN A 516 -3.16 -0.63 54.37
N ARG A 517 -3.81 -0.97 55.49
CA ARG A 517 -5.21 -1.41 55.53
C ARG A 517 -6.13 -0.46 54.76
N ASP A 518 -6.12 0.82 55.08
CA ASP A 518 -7.06 1.78 54.50
C ASP A 518 -6.92 1.91 52.98
N ARG A 519 -5.68 1.85 52.47
CA ARG A 519 -5.42 1.87 51.03
C ARG A 519 -5.95 0.60 50.35
N LEU A 520 -5.69 -0.57 50.93
CA LEU A 520 -6.15 -1.84 50.37
C LEU A 520 -7.68 -1.94 50.37
N LEU A 521 -8.32 -1.46 51.42
CA LEU A 521 -9.78 -1.38 51.52
C LEU A 521 -10.38 -0.38 50.51
N ALA A 522 -9.70 0.74 50.25
CA ALA A 522 -10.11 1.68 49.21
C ALA A 522 -10.07 1.04 47.81
N LEU A 523 -9.01 0.31 47.49
CA LEU A 523 -8.88 -0.41 46.21
C LEU A 523 -9.97 -1.49 46.04
N HIS A 524 -10.25 -2.25 47.10
CA HIS A 524 -11.35 -3.22 47.11
C HIS A 524 -12.70 -2.55 46.84
N ARG A 525 -12.97 -1.43 47.53
CA ARG A 525 -14.19 -0.65 47.35
C ARG A 525 -14.34 -0.13 45.92
N GLU A 526 -13.25 0.32 45.30
CA GLU A 526 -13.26 0.79 43.92
C GLU A 526 -13.56 -0.33 42.92
N MET A 527 -12.94 -1.50 43.06
CA MET A 527 -13.26 -2.67 42.23
C MET A 527 -14.73 -3.07 42.38
N GLN A 528 -15.25 -3.06 43.61
CA GLN A 528 -16.67 -3.33 43.88
C GLN A 528 -17.60 -2.28 43.27
N LEU A 529 -17.21 -1.00 43.29
CA LEU A 529 -17.98 0.08 42.68
C LEU A 529 -18.09 -0.12 41.17
N ILE A 530 -16.97 -0.42 40.50
CA ILE A 530 -16.94 -0.69 39.06
C ILE A 530 -17.79 -1.92 38.72
N ARG A 531 -17.59 -3.05 39.41
CA ARG A 531 -18.40 -4.27 39.21
C ARG A 531 -19.89 -3.97 39.32
N ARG A 532 -20.29 -3.25 40.38
CA ARG A 532 -21.70 -2.97 40.62
C ARG A 532 -22.28 -1.96 39.64
N PHE A 533 -21.52 -0.92 39.29
CA PHE A 533 -21.90 0.03 38.26
C PHE A 533 -22.20 -0.69 36.93
N GLU A 534 -21.30 -1.57 36.51
CA GLU A 534 -21.40 -2.34 35.25
C GLU A 534 -22.58 -3.33 35.25
N GLU A 535 -22.81 -4.03 36.36
CA GLU A 535 -24.01 -4.88 36.53
C GLU A 535 -25.30 -4.08 36.37
N ARG A 536 -25.35 -2.88 36.97
CA ARG A 536 -26.52 -2.01 36.84
C ARG A 536 -26.62 -1.42 35.43
N ALA A 537 -25.51 -1.05 34.79
CA ALA A 537 -25.51 -0.61 33.39
C ALA A 537 -26.11 -1.70 32.48
N GLN A 538 -25.76 -2.98 32.69
CA GLN A 538 -26.37 -4.10 31.98
C GLN A 538 -27.90 -4.17 32.18
N GLU A 539 -28.38 -3.99 33.41
CA GLU A 539 -29.82 -3.96 33.70
C GLU A 539 -30.52 -2.78 33.03
N GLN A 540 -29.92 -1.58 33.05
CA GLN A 540 -30.50 -0.39 32.42
C GLN A 540 -30.50 -0.48 30.89
N TYR A 541 -29.48 -1.12 30.30
CA TYR A 541 -29.46 -1.49 28.89
C TYR A 541 -30.65 -2.38 28.52
N THR A 542 -30.92 -3.40 29.34
CA THR A 542 -32.06 -4.31 29.14
C THR A 542 -33.41 -3.59 29.27
N LYS A 543 -33.46 -2.50 30.06
CA LYS A 543 -34.62 -1.59 30.16
C LYS A 543 -34.68 -0.55 29.04
N ALA A 544 -33.84 -0.67 28.01
CA ALA A 544 -33.73 0.25 26.88
C ALA A 544 -33.43 1.71 27.27
N LYS A 545 -32.77 1.93 28.41
CA LYS A 545 -32.31 3.27 28.83
C LYS A 545 -30.97 3.68 28.23
N ILE A 546 -30.18 2.70 27.79
CA ILE A 546 -28.87 2.93 27.18
C ILE A 546 -28.98 2.66 25.68
N GLY A 547 -28.70 3.68 24.87
CA GLY A 547 -28.67 3.57 23.41
C GLY A 547 -27.37 2.96 22.88
N GLY A 548 -27.44 2.29 21.72
CA GLY A 548 -26.27 1.74 21.03
C GLY A 548 -25.77 0.40 21.61
N TYR A 549 -24.46 0.18 21.55
CA TYR A 549 -23.81 -1.00 22.13
C TYR A 549 -23.18 -0.66 23.49
N CYS A 550 -23.41 -1.50 24.49
CA CYS A 550 -22.84 -1.37 25.83
C CYS A 550 -21.79 -2.46 26.08
N HIS A 551 -20.58 -2.07 26.47
CA HIS A 551 -19.42 -2.95 26.65
C HIS A 551 -18.93 -2.85 28.10
N LEU A 552 -18.98 -3.97 28.82
CA LEU A 552 -18.79 -3.98 30.27
C LEU A 552 -17.41 -4.50 30.71
N ASN A 553 -16.78 -3.90 31.73
CA ASN A 553 -15.52 -4.40 32.32
C ASN A 553 -15.67 -5.54 33.35
N ILE A 554 -16.84 -6.20 33.44
CA ILE A 554 -17.09 -7.25 34.44
C ILE A 554 -16.06 -8.38 34.29
N GLY A 555 -15.28 -8.64 35.34
CA GLY A 555 -14.20 -9.64 35.39
C GLY A 555 -12.80 -9.08 35.08
N GLU A 556 -12.71 -7.82 34.66
CA GLU A 556 -11.45 -7.14 34.32
C GLU A 556 -11.02 -6.15 35.43
N GLU A 557 -11.69 -6.12 36.58
CA GLU A 557 -11.56 -5.03 37.58
C GLU A 557 -10.14 -4.83 38.09
N ALA A 558 -9.37 -5.91 38.31
CA ALA A 558 -7.99 -5.81 38.75
C ALA A 558 -7.09 -5.15 37.69
N THR A 559 -7.32 -5.46 36.42
CA THR A 559 -6.63 -4.84 35.28
C THR A 559 -7.00 -3.36 35.16
N VAL A 560 -8.29 -3.02 35.32
CA VAL A 560 -8.78 -1.64 35.25
C VAL A 560 -8.22 -0.79 36.38
N VAL A 561 -8.49 -1.16 37.64
CA VAL A 561 -8.07 -0.38 38.81
C VAL A 561 -6.54 -0.36 38.91
N GLY A 562 -5.90 -1.52 38.80
CA GLY A 562 -4.45 -1.61 38.94
C GLY A 562 -3.69 -0.86 37.84
N GLY A 563 -4.21 -0.83 36.62
CA GLY A 563 -3.62 -0.10 35.50
C GLY A 563 -3.69 1.42 35.69
N ILE A 564 -4.83 1.93 36.18
CA ILE A 564 -5.04 3.37 36.38
C ILE A 564 -4.33 3.90 37.64
N GLU A 565 -4.35 3.14 38.73
CA GLU A 565 -3.65 3.49 39.99
C GLU A 565 -2.12 3.58 39.83
N ALA A 566 -1.57 2.95 38.80
CA ALA A 566 -0.15 3.06 38.47
C ALA A 566 0.25 4.41 37.85
N LEU A 567 -0.72 5.26 37.50
CA LEU A 567 -0.50 6.53 36.80
C LEU A 567 -0.46 7.74 37.74
N LYS A 568 0.20 8.80 37.30
CA LYS A 568 0.12 10.11 37.98
C LYS A 568 -1.10 10.91 37.49
N PRO A 569 -1.60 11.88 38.27
CA PRO A 569 -2.73 12.72 37.87
C PRO A 569 -2.51 13.53 36.59
N ASN A 570 -1.26 13.76 36.17
CA ASN A 570 -0.90 14.47 34.95
C ASN A 570 -0.71 13.54 33.73
N ASP A 571 -0.78 12.22 33.87
CA ASP A 571 -0.71 11.34 32.70
C ASP A 571 -1.98 11.39 31.87
N TRP A 572 -1.87 11.12 30.57
CA TRP A 572 -3.00 11.09 29.65
C TRP A 572 -3.43 9.65 29.38
N ILE A 573 -4.74 9.41 29.36
CA ILE A 573 -5.30 8.08 29.11
C ILE A 573 -6.09 8.08 27.81
N PHE A 574 -5.78 7.12 26.93
CA PHE A 574 -6.53 6.80 25.72
C PHE A 574 -7.01 5.36 25.84
N THR A 575 -8.29 5.07 25.58
CA THR A 575 -8.85 3.73 25.78
C THR A 575 -9.80 3.31 24.65
N SER A 576 -9.98 2.01 24.47
CA SER A 576 -11.04 1.47 23.60
C SER A 576 -12.43 1.70 24.20
N TYR A 577 -13.48 1.48 23.39
CA TYR A 577 -14.93 1.52 23.68
C TYR A 577 -15.47 0.72 24.89
N ARG A 578 -14.60 0.16 25.74
CA ARG A 578 -14.93 -0.54 26.99
C ARG A 578 -14.27 0.20 28.15
N GLU A 579 -14.76 1.41 28.42
CA GLU A 579 -14.06 2.36 29.27
C GLU A 579 -14.75 2.81 30.56
N HIS A 580 -15.94 2.31 30.91
CA HIS A 580 -16.70 2.86 32.06
C HIS A 580 -15.91 2.70 33.36
N GLY A 581 -15.39 1.50 33.60
CA GLY A 581 -14.52 1.23 34.75
C GLY A 581 -13.24 2.07 34.73
N HIS A 582 -12.63 2.27 33.56
CA HIS A 582 -11.42 3.08 33.39
C HIS A 582 -11.66 4.55 33.73
N ALA A 583 -12.80 5.11 33.32
CA ALA A 583 -13.21 6.47 33.65
C ALA A 583 -13.43 6.62 35.16
N ILE A 584 -14.16 5.68 35.78
CA ILE A 584 -14.43 5.68 37.23
C ILE A 584 -13.13 5.54 38.03
N ALA A 585 -12.23 4.64 37.63
CA ALA A 585 -10.92 4.46 38.27
C ALA A 585 -10.02 5.71 38.13
N ARG A 586 -10.17 6.47 37.03
CA ARG A 586 -9.50 7.78 36.88
C ARG A 586 -10.16 8.88 37.76
N GLY A 587 -11.28 8.55 38.39
CA GLY A 587 -12.06 9.39 39.29
C GLY A 587 -13.16 10.19 38.61
N VAL A 588 -13.49 9.93 37.34
CA VAL A 588 -14.68 10.53 36.70
C VAL A 588 -15.91 10.15 37.53
N ASP A 589 -16.78 11.13 37.82
CA ASP A 589 -17.95 10.89 38.68
C ASP A 589 -18.88 9.85 38.03
N PRO A 590 -19.16 8.71 38.69
CA PRO A 590 -20.07 7.68 38.18
C PRO A 590 -21.45 8.23 37.77
N LYS A 591 -21.93 9.32 38.39
CA LYS A 591 -23.16 10.01 37.99
C LYS A 591 -23.10 10.51 36.56
N THR A 592 -22.02 11.19 36.19
CA THR A 592 -21.80 11.71 34.83
C THR A 592 -21.56 10.58 33.83
N VAL A 593 -20.91 9.49 34.25
CA VAL A 593 -20.74 8.30 33.40
C VAL A 593 -22.10 7.67 33.09
N MET A 594 -22.94 7.39 34.10
CA MET A 594 -24.27 6.80 33.87
C MET A 594 -25.18 7.73 33.07
N ALA A 595 -25.13 9.04 33.33
CA ALA A 595 -25.85 10.03 32.53
C ALA A 595 -25.43 10.00 31.05
N GLU A 596 -24.15 9.85 30.75
CA GLU A 596 -23.67 9.70 29.37
C GLU A 596 -24.18 8.42 28.72
N LEU A 597 -24.16 7.29 29.44
CA LEU A 597 -24.72 6.02 28.99
C LEU A 597 -26.22 6.14 28.66
N PHE A 598 -26.96 6.97 29.41
CA PHE A 598 -28.39 7.24 29.19
C PHE A 598 -28.64 8.27 28.08
N GLY A 599 -27.59 8.85 27.49
CA GLY A 599 -27.72 9.90 26.48
C GLY A 599 -28.16 11.26 27.03
N LYS A 600 -27.83 11.58 28.29
CA LYS A 600 -28.27 12.81 28.99
C LYS A 600 -27.26 13.95 28.89
N GLU A 601 -27.74 15.20 28.94
CA GLU A 601 -26.92 16.41 28.79
C GLU A 601 -25.86 16.58 29.91
N THR A 602 -26.10 16.00 31.08
CA THR A 602 -25.15 15.99 32.22
C THR A 602 -24.08 14.90 32.12
N GLY A 603 -24.10 14.13 31.03
CA GLY A 603 -23.06 13.16 30.70
C GLY A 603 -21.71 13.81 30.42
N THR A 604 -20.63 13.03 30.49
CA THR A 604 -19.25 13.49 30.25
C THR A 604 -19.03 14.13 28.87
N SER A 605 -19.79 13.66 27.88
CA SER A 605 -19.81 14.14 26.51
C SER A 605 -21.19 14.72 26.15
N HIS A 606 -21.96 15.10 27.18
CA HIS A 606 -23.33 15.63 27.12
C HIS A 606 -24.32 14.74 26.36
N GLY A 607 -24.21 13.43 26.55
CA GLY A 607 -25.12 12.43 25.98
C GLY A 607 -24.87 12.10 24.51
N ARG A 608 -23.83 12.66 23.90
CA ARG A 608 -23.50 12.49 22.47
C ARG A 608 -22.57 11.31 22.20
N GLY A 609 -21.79 10.91 23.19
CA GLY A 609 -20.81 9.84 23.08
C GLY A 609 -21.39 8.46 23.44
N GLY A 610 -22.34 8.44 24.37
CA GLY A 610 -22.94 7.20 24.86
C GLY A 610 -21.90 6.27 25.51
N SER A 611 -22.16 4.97 25.44
CA SER A 611 -21.36 3.95 26.13
C SER A 611 -19.93 3.75 25.59
N MET A 612 -19.59 4.29 24.41
CA MET A 612 -18.32 4.00 23.71
C MET A 612 -17.40 5.21 23.54
N HIS A 613 -17.83 6.39 24.01
CA HIS A 613 -17.12 7.66 23.82
C HIS A 613 -17.24 8.57 25.06
N LEU A 614 -16.71 8.13 26.19
CA LEU A 614 -16.58 8.95 27.41
C LEU A 614 -15.33 9.82 27.35
N VAL A 615 -15.40 11.12 27.63
CA VAL A 615 -14.22 12.02 27.68
C VAL A 615 -14.28 12.91 28.93
N ASP A 616 -13.17 13.05 29.66
CA ASP A 616 -13.02 14.06 30.71
C ASP A 616 -11.63 14.69 30.60
N TYR A 617 -11.58 15.84 29.93
CA TYR A 617 -10.34 16.56 29.68
C TYR A 617 -9.71 17.08 30.98
N SER A 618 -10.52 17.42 32.00
CA SER A 618 -10.01 17.92 33.28
C SER A 618 -9.18 16.86 34.00
N ARG A 619 -9.52 15.59 33.79
CA ARG A 619 -8.82 14.41 34.31
C ARG A 619 -7.81 13.82 33.33
N ARG A 620 -7.61 14.46 32.17
CA ARG A 620 -6.76 13.99 31.05
C ARG A 620 -7.16 12.61 30.54
N PHE A 621 -8.45 12.31 30.63
CA PHE A 621 -9.05 11.10 30.11
C PHE A 621 -9.60 11.40 28.71
N MET A 622 -8.82 11.07 27.68
CA MET A 622 -9.18 11.29 26.27
C MET A 622 -10.17 10.26 25.75
N GLY A 623 -10.42 9.21 26.54
CA GLY A 623 -11.67 8.50 26.44
C GLY A 623 -11.71 7.29 25.55
N GLY A 624 -12.95 6.85 25.37
CA GLY A 624 -13.35 5.74 24.51
C GLY A 624 -13.39 6.05 23.04
N TYR A 625 -12.96 5.07 22.26
CA TYR A 625 -13.06 5.11 20.82
C TYR A 625 -13.79 3.86 20.32
N GLY A 626 -14.97 4.06 19.75
CA GLY A 626 -15.84 3.05 19.11
C GLY A 626 -15.19 2.24 17.98
N ILE A 627 -14.06 2.68 17.45
CA ILE A 627 -13.33 1.99 16.39
C ILE A 627 -12.20 1.18 17.00
N VAL A 628 -12.19 -0.14 16.77
CA VAL A 628 -11.15 -1.06 17.25
C VAL A 628 -9.76 -0.55 16.81
N GLY A 629 -8.92 -0.18 17.79
CA GLY A 629 -7.58 0.33 17.56
C GLY A 629 -7.48 1.72 16.91
N GLY A 630 -8.61 2.41 16.70
CA GLY A 630 -8.65 3.74 16.07
C GLY A 630 -7.98 4.84 16.91
N HIS A 631 -7.80 4.60 18.21
CA HIS A 631 -7.15 5.52 19.14
C HIS A 631 -5.64 5.35 19.24
N LEU A 632 -5.07 4.25 18.73
CA LEU A 632 -3.63 4.00 18.82
C LEU A 632 -2.84 5.12 18.15
N PRO A 633 -3.16 5.57 16.91
CA PRO A 633 -2.44 6.68 16.29
C PRO A 633 -2.65 8.02 17.03
N LEU A 634 -3.81 8.21 17.65
CA LEU A 634 -4.10 9.42 18.45
C LEU A 634 -3.26 9.46 19.71
N ALA A 635 -3.03 8.31 20.35
CA ALA A 635 -2.10 8.19 21.48
C ALA A 635 -0.66 8.55 21.05
N VAL A 636 -0.22 8.12 19.86
CA VAL A 636 1.08 8.54 19.31
C VAL A 636 1.16 10.05 19.12
N GLY A 637 0.11 10.67 18.56
CA GLY A 637 0.02 12.13 18.43
C GLY A 637 0.05 12.86 19.77
N GLY A 638 -0.65 12.33 20.79
CA GLY A 638 -0.60 12.83 22.17
C GLY A 638 0.80 12.74 22.76
N ALA A 639 1.51 11.64 22.52
CA ALA A 639 2.84 11.40 23.06
C ALA A 639 3.89 12.27 22.38
N TRP A 640 3.72 12.48 21.09
CA TRP A 640 4.47 13.49 20.35
C TRP A 640 4.28 14.86 20.98
N ALA A 641 3.04 15.27 21.28
CA ALA A 641 2.78 16.56 21.91
C ALA A 641 3.42 16.70 23.30
N VAL A 642 3.37 15.65 24.13
CA VAL A 642 4.05 15.59 25.43
C VAL A 642 5.56 15.77 25.26
N LYS A 643 6.19 14.97 24.39
CA LYS A 643 7.63 15.03 24.11
C LYS A 643 8.03 16.39 23.55
N TYR A 644 7.27 16.91 22.59
CA TYR A 644 7.50 18.20 21.96
C TYR A 644 7.45 19.36 22.97
N ARG A 645 6.52 19.30 23.92
CA ARG A 645 6.40 20.28 25.02
C ARG A 645 7.41 20.02 26.16
N LYS A 646 8.28 19.03 26.03
CA LYS A 646 9.26 18.61 27.05
C LYS A 646 8.60 18.31 28.41
N GLN A 647 7.37 17.81 28.36
CA GLN A 647 6.63 17.39 29.55
C GLN A 647 7.15 16.02 29.99
N LYS A 648 7.07 15.76 31.30
CA LYS A 648 7.38 14.44 31.88
C LYS A 648 6.11 13.61 32.07
N ASP A 649 5.07 13.90 31.29
CA ASP A 649 3.81 13.15 31.33
C ASP A 649 3.99 11.85 30.53
N VAL A 650 3.16 10.84 30.77
CA VAL A 650 3.11 9.60 29.99
C VAL A 650 1.76 9.52 29.28
N ILE A 651 1.76 8.99 28.06
CA ILE A 651 0.54 8.53 27.40
C ILE A 651 0.32 7.07 27.74
N PHE A 652 -0.76 6.78 28.45
CA PHE A 652 -1.20 5.43 28.74
C PHE A 652 -2.31 5.04 27.76
N CYS A 653 -2.00 4.11 26.84
CA CYS A 653 -2.92 3.72 25.79
C CYS A 653 -3.42 2.29 26.01
N MET A 654 -4.68 2.16 26.41
CA MET A 654 -5.33 0.90 26.73
C MET A 654 -6.14 0.37 25.55
N PHE A 655 -6.01 -0.91 25.20
CA PHE A 655 -6.73 -1.52 24.08
C PHE A 655 -6.89 -3.02 24.26
N GLY A 656 -7.86 -3.64 23.58
CA GLY A 656 -8.06 -5.09 23.62
C GLY A 656 -7.12 -5.87 22.68
N ASP A 657 -6.94 -7.15 22.96
CA ASP A 657 -6.12 -8.09 22.17
C ASP A 657 -6.45 -8.09 20.66
N GLY A 658 -7.73 -7.97 20.31
CA GLY A 658 -8.18 -7.89 18.91
C GLY A 658 -7.64 -6.69 18.13
N ALA A 659 -7.23 -5.60 18.80
CA ALA A 659 -6.63 -4.45 18.14
C ALA A 659 -5.19 -4.70 17.67
N THR A 660 -4.58 -5.83 18.04
CA THR A 660 -3.16 -6.11 17.73
C THR A 660 -2.91 -6.77 16.38
N ASN A 661 -3.97 -6.95 15.57
CA ASN A 661 -3.93 -7.61 14.26
C ASN A 661 -4.26 -6.66 13.10
N ILE A 662 -4.17 -5.34 13.31
CA ILE A 662 -4.48 -4.32 12.30
C ILE A 662 -3.29 -3.40 12.03
N GLY A 663 -3.25 -2.78 10.85
CA GLY A 663 -2.16 -1.88 10.43
C GLY A 663 -1.91 -0.74 11.42
N ALA A 664 -2.97 -0.11 11.93
CA ALA A 664 -2.86 1.00 12.89
C ALA A 664 -2.07 0.64 14.16
N PHE A 665 -2.10 -0.61 14.61
CA PHE A 665 -1.28 -1.08 15.72
C PHE A 665 0.20 -1.10 15.37
N HIS A 666 0.55 -1.75 14.26
CA HIS A 666 1.93 -1.87 13.80
C HIS A 666 2.55 -0.51 13.46
N GLU A 667 1.81 0.35 12.78
CA GLU A 667 2.21 1.72 12.46
C GLU A 667 2.44 2.54 13.73
N SER A 668 1.53 2.45 14.71
CA SER A 668 1.64 3.21 15.97
C SER A 668 2.83 2.78 16.82
N LEU A 669 3.08 1.47 16.93
CA LEU A 669 4.24 0.95 17.65
C LEU A 669 5.53 1.39 16.95
N ASN A 670 5.65 1.17 15.64
CA ASN A 670 6.82 1.59 14.88
C ASN A 670 7.09 3.09 15.06
N MET A 671 6.06 3.92 14.88
CA MET A 671 6.19 5.37 14.99
C MET A 671 6.58 5.82 16.41
N ALA A 672 5.97 5.24 17.44
CA ALA A 672 6.33 5.54 18.82
C ALA A 672 7.80 5.19 19.12
N LYS A 673 8.30 4.06 18.60
CA LYS A 673 9.71 3.67 18.77
C LYS A 673 10.65 4.58 18.00
N VAL A 674 10.40 4.81 16.70
CA VAL A 674 11.26 5.64 15.84
C VAL A 674 11.52 7.01 16.47
N PHE A 675 10.53 7.51 17.20
CA PHE A 675 10.59 8.83 17.80
C PHE A 675 10.82 8.83 19.30
N ASP A 676 11.09 7.67 19.91
CA ASP A 676 11.19 7.49 21.37
C ASP A 676 10.11 8.31 22.10
N LEU A 677 8.85 7.97 21.87
CA LEU A 677 7.72 8.67 22.47
C LEU A 677 7.35 8.06 23.83
N PRO A 678 6.90 8.88 24.81
CA PRO A 678 6.57 8.43 26.16
C PRO A 678 5.19 7.73 26.18
N VAL A 679 5.05 6.62 25.47
CA VAL A 679 3.82 5.81 25.40
C VAL A 679 4.01 4.49 26.15
N VAL A 680 3.05 4.17 27.01
CA VAL A 680 2.86 2.80 27.51
C VAL A 680 1.66 2.20 26.79
N TRP A 681 1.92 1.18 25.98
CA TRP A 681 0.92 0.38 25.30
C TRP A 681 0.41 -0.70 26.26
N PHE A 682 -0.84 -0.60 26.70
CA PHE A 682 -1.43 -1.50 27.68
C PHE A 682 -2.53 -2.35 27.04
N CYS A 683 -2.16 -3.56 26.64
CA CYS A 683 -3.07 -4.52 26.02
C CYS A 683 -3.85 -5.28 27.10
N VAL A 684 -5.16 -5.02 27.18
CA VAL A 684 -6.12 -5.79 27.97
C VAL A 684 -6.48 -7.05 27.19
N ASN A 685 -5.73 -8.13 27.42
CA ASN A 685 -5.95 -9.40 26.74
C ASN A 685 -6.91 -10.27 27.56
N ASN A 686 -8.19 -10.24 27.19
CA ASN A 686 -9.21 -11.10 27.78
C ASN A 686 -9.39 -12.43 27.03
N ARG A 687 -8.40 -12.78 26.19
CA ARG A 687 -8.29 -13.99 25.35
C ARG A 687 -9.19 -14.03 24.12
N TYR A 688 -10.04 -13.02 23.91
CA TYR A 688 -11.03 -13.03 22.83
C TYR A 688 -11.22 -11.67 22.15
N GLY A 689 -10.77 -11.55 20.91
CA GLY A 689 -11.06 -10.44 20.01
C GLY A 689 -12.51 -10.51 19.54
N MET A 690 -13.40 -9.78 20.21
CA MET A 690 -14.87 -9.87 20.06
C MET A 690 -15.43 -11.26 20.35
N GLY A 691 -15.32 -12.22 19.43
CA GLY A 691 -15.71 -13.61 19.67
C GLY A 691 -14.62 -14.63 19.30
N THR A 692 -13.47 -14.15 18.83
CA THR A 692 -12.42 -14.99 18.25
C THR A 692 -11.28 -15.17 19.26
N PRO A 693 -10.90 -16.42 19.63
CA PRO A 693 -9.75 -16.66 20.48
C PRO A 693 -8.46 -16.05 19.91
N VAL A 694 -7.56 -15.57 20.77
CA VAL A 694 -6.28 -14.99 20.35
C VAL A 694 -5.48 -15.97 19.49
N GLU A 695 -5.46 -17.25 19.83
CA GLU A 695 -4.76 -18.31 19.11
C GLU A 695 -5.30 -18.53 17.69
N ASN A 696 -6.57 -18.16 17.45
CA ASN A 696 -7.20 -18.23 16.13
C ASN A 696 -7.03 -16.93 15.33
N ALA A 697 -6.85 -15.80 16.02
CA ALA A 697 -6.77 -14.47 15.40
C ALA A 697 -5.32 -13.99 15.19
N SER A 698 -4.34 -14.56 15.89
CA SER A 698 -2.97 -14.08 15.92
C SER A 698 -1.96 -15.24 15.83
N ALA A 699 -1.01 -15.13 14.91
CA ALA A 699 0.12 -16.07 14.82
C ALA A 699 1.06 -15.98 16.04
N VAL A 700 1.10 -14.82 16.70
CA VAL A 700 1.83 -14.60 17.95
C VAL A 700 0.79 -14.52 19.07
N ALA A 701 0.56 -15.64 19.76
CA ALA A 701 -0.48 -15.73 20.79
C ALA A 701 -0.11 -14.95 22.07
N ASP A 702 1.18 -14.90 22.40
CA ASP A 702 1.71 -14.04 23.47
C ASP A 702 1.88 -12.61 22.93
N ILE A 703 0.89 -11.75 23.12
CA ILE A 703 0.80 -10.46 22.43
C ILE A 703 1.96 -9.53 22.79
N TYR A 704 2.49 -9.60 24.02
CA TYR A 704 3.67 -8.81 24.41
C TYR A 704 4.88 -9.04 23.50
N LYS A 705 5.01 -10.25 22.90
CA LYS A 705 6.11 -10.57 21.97
C LYS A 705 6.01 -9.81 20.65
N LYS A 706 4.82 -9.33 20.27
CA LYS A 706 4.66 -8.50 19.06
C LYS A 706 5.39 -7.18 19.16
N ALA A 707 5.52 -6.62 20.36
CA ALA A 707 6.25 -5.38 20.58
C ALA A 707 7.77 -5.56 20.43
N CYS A 708 8.29 -6.77 20.62
CA CYS A 708 9.71 -7.07 20.45
C CYS A 708 10.20 -6.84 19.01
N ALA A 709 9.31 -6.98 18.02
CA ALA A 709 9.62 -6.68 16.62
C ALA A 709 10.00 -5.21 16.37
N TYR A 710 9.65 -4.32 17.31
CA TYR A 710 9.94 -2.90 17.30
C TYR A 710 10.98 -2.51 18.35
N ASP A 711 11.77 -3.46 18.86
CA ASP A 711 12.79 -3.20 19.89
C ASP A 711 12.21 -2.50 21.14
N MET A 712 10.98 -2.84 21.53
CA MET A 712 10.34 -2.31 22.74
C MET A 712 10.51 -3.26 23.92
N GLU A 713 10.80 -2.70 25.10
CA GLU A 713 10.67 -3.45 26.36
C GLU A 713 9.19 -3.82 26.54
N SER A 714 8.91 -5.12 26.64
CA SER A 714 7.57 -5.64 26.79
C SER A 714 7.48 -6.69 27.90
N ILE A 715 6.37 -6.67 28.65
CA ILE A 715 6.10 -7.62 29.72
C ILE A 715 4.68 -8.18 29.59
N GLN A 716 4.49 -9.39 30.12
CA GLN A 716 3.19 -9.99 30.36
C GLN A 716 2.96 -10.07 31.88
N ILE A 717 1.73 -9.81 32.32
CA ILE A 717 1.34 -9.79 33.74
C ILE A 717 0.03 -10.54 33.94
N ASP A 718 -0.19 -11.06 35.16
CA ASP A 718 -1.49 -11.61 35.56
C ASP A 718 -2.49 -10.47 35.80
N GLY A 719 -3.37 -10.25 34.82
CA GLY A 719 -4.41 -9.23 34.85
C GLY A 719 -5.55 -9.50 35.82
N MET A 720 -5.59 -10.69 36.43
CA MET A 720 -6.54 -11.03 37.48
C MET A 720 -5.99 -10.74 38.89
N ASN A 721 -4.71 -10.34 39.00
CA ASN A 721 -4.04 -10.03 40.26
C ASN A 721 -3.79 -8.52 40.40
N LEU A 722 -4.61 -7.86 41.22
CA LEU A 722 -4.56 -6.40 41.41
C LEU A 722 -3.16 -5.88 41.75
N ARG A 723 -2.48 -6.50 42.73
CA ARG A 723 -1.16 -6.02 43.18
C ARG A 723 -0.10 -6.19 42.12
N GLU A 724 -0.13 -7.29 41.37
CA GLU A 724 0.80 -7.50 40.26
C GLU A 724 0.60 -6.44 39.17
N VAL A 725 -0.65 -6.20 38.78
CA VAL A 725 -0.98 -5.15 37.81
C VAL A 725 -0.45 -3.79 38.27
N MET A 726 -0.74 -3.38 39.50
CA MET A 726 -0.26 -2.11 40.05
C MET A 726 1.26 -1.99 40.02
N LEU A 727 1.97 -3.00 40.56
CA LEU A 727 3.41 -2.94 40.73
C LEU A 727 4.14 -2.92 39.38
N ARG A 728 3.78 -3.86 38.49
CA ARG A 728 4.47 -4.04 37.21
C ARG A 728 4.14 -2.91 36.24
N THR A 729 2.90 -2.41 36.25
CA THR A 729 2.51 -1.25 35.44
C THR A 729 3.23 0.00 35.92
N SER A 730 3.30 0.24 37.23
CA SER A 730 3.99 1.42 37.77
C SER A 730 5.49 1.42 37.46
N GLU A 731 6.13 0.25 37.49
CA GLU A 731 7.53 0.10 37.07
C GLU A 731 7.74 0.54 35.61
N ILE A 732 6.91 0.07 34.69
CA ILE A 732 6.99 0.39 33.26
C ILE A 732 6.66 1.86 33.00
N VAL A 733 5.62 2.40 33.65
CA VAL A 733 5.23 3.81 33.52
C VAL A 733 6.36 4.74 33.95
N GLU A 734 7.00 4.47 35.09
CA GLU A 734 8.08 5.33 35.57
C GLU A 734 9.37 5.17 34.76
N LYS A 735 9.66 3.99 34.21
CA LYS A 735 10.73 3.84 33.21
C LYS A 735 10.44 4.69 31.97
N THR A 736 9.25 4.57 31.38
CA THR A 736 8.83 5.36 30.21
C THR A 736 8.86 6.85 30.48
N ARG A 737 8.49 7.27 31.69
CA ARG A 737 8.60 8.67 32.12
C ARG A 737 10.03 9.16 32.18
N ALA A 738 10.95 8.32 32.66
CA ALA A 738 12.33 8.69 32.91
C ALA A 738 13.12 8.90 31.61
N ASP A 739 12.92 8.02 30.63
CA ASP A 739 13.72 8.00 29.39
C ASP A 739 12.94 8.35 28.12
N SER A 740 11.61 8.51 28.21
CA SER A 740 10.72 8.74 27.08
C SER A 740 10.69 7.58 26.06
N VAL A 741 11.10 6.36 26.42
CA VAL A 741 11.10 5.21 25.50
C VAL A 741 9.75 4.48 25.59
N PRO A 742 9.10 4.14 24.46
CA PRO A 742 7.82 3.44 24.50
C PRO A 742 7.98 2.00 25.00
N ARG A 743 6.99 1.54 25.76
CA ARG A 743 6.98 0.20 26.38
C ARG A 743 5.62 -0.46 26.24
N PHE A 744 5.59 -1.78 26.39
CA PHE A 744 4.40 -2.58 26.19
C PHE A 744 4.09 -3.46 27.41
N ILE A 745 2.81 -3.54 27.77
CA ILE A 745 2.29 -4.41 28.81
C ILE A 745 1.13 -5.21 28.23
N GLU A 746 1.19 -6.54 28.33
CA GLU A 746 0.05 -7.41 28.12
C GLU A 746 -0.52 -7.85 29.48
N SER A 747 -1.72 -7.39 29.79
CA SER A 747 -2.47 -7.81 30.97
C SER A 747 -3.40 -8.97 30.60
N LEU A 748 -3.09 -10.18 31.08
CA LEU A 748 -3.90 -11.36 30.84
C LEU A 748 -5.08 -11.40 31.82
N CYS A 749 -6.27 -11.09 31.35
CA CYS A 749 -7.49 -11.07 32.16
C CYS A 749 -8.59 -11.96 31.56
N TYR A 750 -9.80 -11.90 32.12
CA TYR A 750 -10.95 -12.60 31.55
C TYR A 750 -12.25 -11.85 31.83
N ARG A 751 -12.93 -11.40 30.77
CA ARG A 751 -14.25 -10.76 30.89
C ARG A 751 -15.33 -11.81 31.21
N PHE A 752 -16.31 -11.52 32.05
CA PHE A 752 -17.37 -12.48 32.45
C PHE A 752 -18.64 -12.38 31.59
N ARG A 753 -18.74 -11.35 30.76
CA ARG A 753 -19.84 -11.16 29.81
C ARG A 753 -19.36 -11.34 28.38
N GLY A 754 -20.31 -11.48 27.45
CA GLY A 754 -20.03 -11.44 26.02
C GLY A 754 -19.33 -10.14 25.63
N HIS A 755 -18.96 -10.00 24.36
CA HIS A 755 -18.31 -8.79 23.88
C HIS A 755 -19.08 -7.52 24.26
N SER A 756 -20.38 -7.50 23.98
CA SER A 756 -21.32 -6.47 24.39
C SER A 756 -22.52 -7.10 25.10
N VAL A 757 -23.40 -6.29 25.69
CA VAL A 757 -24.60 -6.80 26.39
C VAL A 757 -25.51 -7.64 25.47
N VAL A 758 -25.53 -7.36 24.17
CA VAL A 758 -26.33 -8.10 23.18
C VAL A 758 -25.65 -9.35 22.62
N ASP A 759 -24.37 -9.56 22.95
CA ASP A 759 -23.63 -10.71 22.46
C ASP A 759 -24.09 -12.00 23.19
N PRO A 760 -24.60 -13.02 22.45
CA PRO A 760 -25.07 -14.26 23.04
C PRO A 760 -23.95 -15.14 23.62
N ASP A 761 -22.67 -14.79 23.40
CA ASP A 761 -21.53 -15.41 24.07
C ASP A 761 -21.44 -16.93 23.86
N LYS A 762 -21.59 -17.34 22.59
CA LYS A 762 -21.59 -18.75 22.15
C LYS A 762 -20.18 -19.32 21.94
N TYR A 763 -19.15 -18.47 21.95
CA TYR A 763 -17.77 -18.84 21.62
C TYR A 763 -16.93 -19.27 22.83
N ARG A 764 -17.44 -19.08 24.06
CA ARG A 764 -16.78 -19.53 25.31
C ARG A 764 -17.51 -20.73 25.89
N THR A 765 -16.75 -21.75 26.28
CA THR A 765 -17.33 -22.97 26.86
C THR A 765 -17.81 -22.72 28.29
N THR A 766 -18.78 -23.52 28.75
CA THR A 766 -19.25 -23.46 30.15
C THR A 766 -18.12 -23.74 31.14
N GLU A 767 -17.22 -24.68 30.80
CA GLU A 767 -16.05 -25.01 31.60
C GLU A 767 -15.10 -23.82 31.75
N ASP A 768 -14.80 -23.11 30.66
CA ASP A 768 -13.91 -21.95 30.67
C ASP A 768 -14.52 -20.78 31.47
N LYS A 769 -15.82 -20.53 31.30
CA LYS A 769 -16.57 -19.55 32.11
C LYS A 769 -16.51 -19.88 33.60
N GLU A 770 -16.72 -21.15 33.97
CA GLU A 770 -16.70 -21.58 35.38
C GLU A 770 -15.29 -21.52 35.99
N LYS A 771 -14.26 -21.86 35.21
CA LYS A 771 -12.85 -21.74 35.60
C LYS A 771 -12.52 -20.31 36.04
N TYR A 772 -12.80 -19.31 35.20
CA TYR A 772 -12.46 -17.92 35.52
C TYR A 772 -13.43 -17.28 36.50
N ARG A 773 -14.67 -17.75 36.60
CA ARG A 773 -15.58 -17.34 37.67
C ARG A 773 -15.05 -17.68 39.06
N LYS A 774 -14.40 -18.84 39.21
CA LYS A 774 -13.72 -19.23 40.46
C LYS A 774 -12.45 -18.41 40.72
N ALA A 775 -11.89 -17.79 39.69
CA ALA A 775 -10.74 -16.90 39.76
C ALA A 775 -11.15 -15.42 39.71
N ASP A 776 -12.34 -15.06 40.22
CA ASP A 776 -12.82 -13.67 40.25
C ASP A 776 -11.82 -12.78 41.01
N PRO A 777 -11.33 -11.69 40.40
CA PRO A 777 -10.27 -10.86 40.99
C PRO A 777 -10.73 -10.17 42.28
N ILE A 778 -12.02 -9.86 42.41
CA ILE A 778 -12.58 -9.28 43.64
C ILE A 778 -12.56 -10.33 44.75
N VAL A 779 -13.06 -11.54 44.47
CA VAL A 779 -13.15 -12.63 45.46
C VAL A 779 -11.76 -13.07 45.90
N ALA A 780 -10.80 -13.14 44.97
CA ALA A 780 -9.41 -13.44 45.29
C ALA A 780 -8.82 -12.40 46.24
N PHE A 781 -9.07 -11.12 46.00
CA PHE A 781 -8.58 -10.04 46.86
C PHE A 781 -9.30 -10.00 48.23
N GLU A 782 -10.61 -10.25 48.27
CA GLU A 782 -11.37 -10.41 49.51
C GLU A 782 -10.79 -11.54 50.37
N HIS A 783 -10.48 -12.70 49.77
CA HIS A 783 -9.88 -13.81 50.49
C HIS A 783 -8.50 -13.47 51.09
N GLU A 784 -7.69 -12.67 50.40
CA GLU A 784 -6.41 -12.20 50.93
C GLU A 784 -6.58 -11.22 52.11
N LEU A 785 -7.54 -10.30 52.01
CA LEU A 785 -7.88 -9.36 53.07
C LEU A 785 -8.46 -10.05 54.31
N GLU A 786 -9.28 -11.09 54.11
CA GLU A 786 -9.84 -11.90 55.19
C GLU A 786 -8.76 -12.74 55.88
N LYS A 787 -7.96 -13.47 55.11
CA LYS A 787 -6.88 -14.33 55.64
C LYS A 787 -5.83 -13.55 56.42
N SER A 788 -5.61 -12.28 56.08
CA SER A 788 -4.70 -11.37 56.78
C SER A 788 -5.34 -10.63 57.97
N GLY A 789 -6.64 -10.80 58.19
CA GLY A 789 -7.39 -10.15 59.26
C GLY A 789 -7.55 -8.64 59.08
N LEU A 790 -7.52 -8.15 57.83
CA LEU A 790 -7.71 -6.74 57.50
C LEU A 790 -9.19 -6.38 57.29
N ALA A 791 -9.98 -7.35 56.82
CA ALA A 791 -11.42 -7.28 56.66
C ALA A 791 -12.06 -8.63 57.00
N ASP A 792 -13.37 -8.67 57.11
CA ASP A 792 -14.17 -9.87 57.31
C ASP A 792 -15.42 -9.85 56.42
N GLU A 793 -16.21 -10.92 56.47
CA GLU A 793 -17.45 -11.02 55.70
C GLU A 793 -18.46 -9.91 56.04
N GLU A 794 -18.46 -9.40 57.28
CA GLU A 794 -19.34 -8.30 57.68
C GLU A 794 -18.95 -7.00 56.96
N TYR A 795 -17.65 -6.69 56.88
CA TYR A 795 -17.13 -5.59 56.10
C TYR A 795 -17.46 -5.73 54.60
N PHE A 796 -17.21 -6.90 53.99
CA PHE A 796 -17.51 -7.06 52.56
C PHE A 796 -19.00 -6.93 52.27
N LYS A 797 -19.86 -7.38 53.18
CA LYS A 797 -21.30 -7.19 53.07
C LYS A 797 -21.70 -5.72 53.21
N SER A 798 -21.13 -4.97 54.16
CA SER A 798 -21.44 -3.55 54.32
C SER A 798 -21.00 -2.73 53.12
N VAL A 799 -19.80 -2.98 52.57
CA VAL A 799 -19.31 -2.33 51.35
C VAL A 799 -20.25 -2.57 50.17
N ARG A 800 -20.69 -3.82 49.95
CA ARG A 800 -21.67 -4.16 48.90
C ARG A 800 -22.99 -3.41 49.08
N GLN A 801 -23.49 -3.29 50.32
CA GLN A 801 -24.73 -2.55 50.61
C GLN A 801 -24.59 -1.03 50.39
N GLU A 802 -23.47 -0.45 50.78
CA GLU A 802 -23.19 0.97 50.58
C GLU A 802 -23.04 1.32 49.09
N ILE A 803 -22.29 0.51 48.35
CA ILE A 803 -22.13 0.67 46.90
C ILE A 803 -23.46 0.46 46.18
N ASP A 804 -24.28 -0.49 46.62
CA ASP A 804 -25.64 -0.66 46.08
C ASP A 804 -26.48 0.60 46.25
N ALA A 805 -26.40 1.26 47.41
CA ALA A 805 -27.06 2.54 47.64
C ALA A 805 -26.48 3.63 46.73
N GLN A 806 -25.15 3.74 46.67
CA GLN A 806 -24.47 4.72 45.82
C GLN A 806 -24.84 4.57 44.33
N VAL A 807 -24.88 3.35 43.80
CA VAL A 807 -25.21 3.11 42.39
C VAL A 807 -26.71 3.34 42.12
N ARG A 808 -27.60 3.15 43.11
CA ARG A 808 -29.00 3.60 42.97
C ARG A 808 -29.08 5.12 42.82
N ASP A 809 -28.35 5.87 43.64
CA ASP A 809 -28.31 7.33 43.55
C ASP A 809 -27.71 7.80 42.21
N VAL A 810 -26.75 7.05 41.66
CA VAL A 810 -26.18 7.30 40.32
C VAL A 810 -27.22 7.13 39.22
N ILE A 811 -28.04 6.07 39.28
CA ILE A 811 -29.10 5.83 38.31
C ILE A 811 -30.21 6.87 38.45
N GLU A 812 -30.60 7.21 39.69
CA GLU A 812 -31.61 8.26 39.94
C GLU A 812 -31.15 9.61 39.40
N PHE A 813 -29.88 9.96 39.59
CA PHE A 813 -29.30 11.17 38.98
C PHE A 813 -29.40 11.15 37.45
N ALA A 814 -29.05 10.03 36.80
CA ALA A 814 -29.14 9.90 35.35
C ALA A 814 -30.60 9.98 34.85
N ASP A 815 -31.55 9.40 35.60
CA ASP A 815 -32.98 9.48 35.29
C ASP A 815 -33.53 10.91 35.40
N GLN A 816 -33.08 11.67 36.42
CA GLN A 816 -33.47 13.05 36.66
C GLN A 816 -32.73 14.06 35.77
N SER A 817 -31.69 13.62 35.05
CA SER A 817 -30.91 14.48 34.20
C SER A 817 -31.68 14.88 32.93
N PRO A 818 -31.52 16.14 32.47
CA PRO A 818 -32.20 16.63 31.29
C PRO A 818 -31.73 15.92 30.02
N GLU A 819 -32.65 15.77 29.07
CA GLU A 819 -32.30 15.37 27.70
C GLU A 819 -31.43 16.43 27.02
N PRO A 820 -30.53 16.04 26.09
CA PRO A 820 -29.81 16.99 25.26
C PRO A 820 -30.77 17.86 24.46
N ASN A 821 -30.42 19.13 24.29
CA ASN A 821 -31.22 20.03 23.45
C ASN A 821 -31.13 19.58 21.98
N VAL A 822 -32.27 19.27 21.37
CA VAL A 822 -32.35 18.85 19.95
C VAL A 822 -31.73 19.91 19.02
N ALA A 823 -31.82 21.20 19.38
CA ALA A 823 -31.17 22.27 18.64
C ALA A 823 -29.63 22.16 18.59
N ASP A 824 -29.00 21.41 19.50
CA ASP A 824 -27.55 21.20 19.54
C ASP A 824 -27.09 19.98 18.69
N LEU A 825 -28.01 19.29 18.00
CA LEU A 825 -27.72 18.07 17.23
C LEU A 825 -26.53 18.21 16.27
N TYR A 826 -26.40 19.35 15.60
CA TYR A 826 -25.36 19.59 14.59
C TYR A 826 -24.19 20.45 15.10
N LYS A 827 -24.23 20.89 16.36
CA LYS A 827 -23.32 21.90 16.92
C LYS A 827 -21.85 21.49 16.86
N TYR A 828 -21.57 20.21 16.96
CA TYR A 828 -20.21 19.66 16.99
C TYR A 828 -19.93 18.69 15.82
N THR A 829 -20.80 18.65 14.82
CA THR A 829 -20.65 17.76 13.65
C THR A 829 -19.77 18.38 12.56
N TYR A 830 -19.82 19.71 12.41
CA TYR A 830 -19.08 20.44 11.37
C TYR A 830 -18.18 21.52 11.96
N ALA A 831 -16.86 21.37 11.78
CA ALA A 831 -15.88 22.33 12.29
C ALA A 831 -16.10 23.74 11.73
N GLY A 832 -16.18 24.74 12.61
CA GLY A 832 -16.19 26.17 12.25
C GLY A 832 -17.44 26.69 11.53
N GLN A 833 -18.49 25.88 11.38
CA GLN A 833 -19.69 26.27 10.62
C GLN A 833 -20.96 26.43 11.46
N TRP A 834 -21.03 25.93 12.69
CA TRP A 834 -22.27 25.98 13.47
C TRP A 834 -22.86 27.39 13.61
N ASP A 835 -22.00 28.38 13.90
CA ASP A 835 -22.41 29.80 14.04
C ASP A 835 -22.85 30.45 12.74
N ASN A 836 -22.47 29.89 11.59
CA ASN A 836 -22.76 30.41 10.26
C ASN A 836 -23.88 29.63 9.54
N ARG A 837 -24.60 28.74 10.24
CA ARG A 837 -25.61 27.84 9.66
C ARG A 837 -26.94 27.92 10.44
N PRO A 838 -27.61 29.09 10.49
CA PRO A 838 -28.85 29.28 11.26
C PRO A 838 -30.00 28.35 10.81
N GLU A 839 -29.98 27.87 9.57
CA GLU A 839 -30.95 26.91 9.06
C GLU A 839 -30.86 25.53 9.74
N LEU A 840 -29.71 25.17 10.31
CA LEU A 840 -29.53 23.93 11.07
C LEU A 840 -29.96 24.06 12.53
N ARG A 841 -30.31 25.27 12.98
CA ARG A 841 -30.73 25.58 14.36
C ARG A 841 -32.25 25.59 14.54
N THR A 842 -33.01 25.40 13.47
CA THR A 842 -34.46 25.36 13.52
C THR A 842 -34.95 23.94 13.78
N GLU A 843 -35.93 23.80 14.67
CA GLU A 843 -36.63 22.53 14.91
C GLU A 843 -37.31 22.08 13.61
N ARG A 844 -36.62 21.22 12.85
CA ARG A 844 -37.28 20.37 11.86
C ARG A 844 -37.49 19.01 12.51
N VAL A 845 -38.63 18.93 13.20
CA VAL A 845 -39.42 17.77 13.66
C VAL A 845 -38.65 16.59 14.24
#